data_AF-S7ZL95-F1
#
_entry.id   AF-S7ZL95-F1
#
_cell.length_a   1.000
_cell.length_b   1.000
_cell.length_c   1.000
_cell.angle_alpha   90.00
_cell.angle_beta   90.00
_cell.angle_gamma   90.00
#
_symmetry.space_group_name_H-M   'P 1'
#
loop_
_entity.id
_entity.type
_entity.pdbx_description
1 polymer ?
#
loop_
_entity_poly.entity_id
_entity_poly.type
_entity_poly.pdbx_seq_one_letter_code
_entity_poly.pdbx_strand_id
1 'polypeptide(L)'
;MRLPSSSWGSPGDSAIMLGESQPRSRSYLNYFCCVLPARACGAAFTWESSRKFWYSLLTVSILSAKTLHIYAHADSIKLGDMILWGPTFYVQDILFLLFAFALARNFQRKWLRSLTSTVVILGSLALSTMAAANISFFFTTGAEIHWRQAGGFNRDPASINTLMTGLTGLAIVDTLFFVAAALMTPWIYNGVDGMIAIWGATIKALVQPVAPYAKAGLHKVLSRSSRGRDVFERLKLYEAVPLSDYDEAEDKTTASGAPLLSHPTQAFDNLRHQGAHWASQFNWRLWLTRALIIVPAVYIFIVRLCRPSISSYGFLSQTVIITPFSGVDTDNALAKAFPERALHGKTTALTAVPEFDWLPKGTFPGFRDWEDRSRYSHYNSTEDPLHISNLDLDILAPIKTALDSGDVKIKHIFVFKMESTRYDVFPLRNNSYLWNRLQKSYKGNKFPQAVQDRLVNLTRTAERLTGQPSGFKRNETIKPYGGINMHNSYTGGTFTLKSIEATTCGVEPLVVDFNHEYEHHIYQPCMPHILNMLSTLTNDSHSKDFTHWPWRPAFMQSITDTYDHQDRLTPALGFKPENIVTVESIDKEHANDTSWTAEKFNFWGYPDSSLAGYFRHAIEKAEQNHERLFLTHLTGITHHPWDTPGHHYEELIGPQKNVFGGGNEDLNRYLNTQGLNDHWYETFLNILEETGVANETLVVMTGDHGISLVEDGNVTPYDNPLETNFHVPLVFANPRLPVLQLNASVTSIQILPTILDLLKHSGSLDQKGSRAVSDLLPMYEGQSILRPIVTHNDQTPWYQFTVMNTGGSLVAMRAANAPYRLVVPLVPEVEFRFTDLSRDPQEVHPIKAFDFESLRKAVQADHGDDTAQWVHDAAQAAQWWVTDNWHRYEFNPLAPKKPHESWPSSHDGH
;
A
#
# COMPACT_ATOMS: atom_id res chain seq x y z
N MET A 1 13.32 -25.52 -55.44
CA MET A 1 14.56 -26.28 -55.73
C MET A 1 15.77 -25.50 -55.20
N ARG A 2 17.01 -25.99 -55.38
CA ARG A 2 18.23 -25.50 -54.69
C ARG A 2 18.80 -24.19 -55.27
N LEU A 3 19.30 -23.31 -54.37
CA LEU A 3 20.64 -22.66 -54.26
C LEU A 3 21.59 -22.59 -55.50
N PRO A 4 22.62 -21.69 -55.56
CA PRO A 4 23.02 -20.57 -54.67
C PRO A 4 23.06 -19.21 -55.47
N SER A 5 24.01 -18.24 -55.49
CA SER A 5 25.36 -18.04 -54.90
C SER A 5 25.86 -16.57 -54.86
N SER A 6 26.92 -16.35 -54.08
CA SER A 6 27.81 -15.20 -53.82
C SER A 6 28.93 -15.03 -54.90
N SER A 7 29.84 -14.02 -55.01
CA SER A 7 30.19 -12.76 -54.28
C SER A 7 31.42 -12.03 -54.89
N TRP A 8 31.79 -10.86 -54.32
CA TRP A 8 33.11 -10.16 -54.30
C TRP A 8 33.62 -9.36 -55.53
N GLY A 9 34.25 -8.20 -55.25
CA GLY A 9 35.01 -7.39 -56.22
C GLY A 9 35.44 -6.00 -55.70
N SER A 10 36.74 -5.78 -55.47
CA SER A 10 37.45 -4.52 -55.12
C SER A 10 38.95 -4.71 -55.49
N PRO A 11 39.87 -3.72 -55.44
CA PRO A 11 39.79 -2.31 -54.99
C PRO A 11 40.43 -1.30 -55.98
N GLY A 12 40.75 -0.07 -55.53
CA GLY A 12 41.64 0.86 -56.25
C GLY A 12 41.80 2.23 -55.56
N ASP A 13 42.98 2.51 -54.99
CA ASP A 13 43.29 3.76 -54.29
C ASP A 13 43.98 4.82 -55.17
N SER A 14 43.79 6.10 -54.82
CA SER A 14 44.66 7.24 -55.22
C SER A 14 44.42 8.43 -54.30
N ALA A 15 45.48 9.04 -53.75
CA ALA A 15 45.37 10.11 -52.74
C ALA A 15 46.31 11.29 -53.01
N ILE A 16 45.80 12.52 -52.85
CA ILE A 16 46.56 13.77 -52.70
C ILE A 16 45.88 14.59 -51.59
N MET A 17 46.66 15.34 -50.80
CA MET A 17 46.21 16.00 -49.56
C MET A 17 45.91 17.50 -49.71
N LEU A 18 45.14 18.07 -48.76
CA LEU A 18 45.47 19.25 -47.92
C LEU A 18 44.23 19.77 -47.16
N GLY A 19 44.42 20.54 -46.06
CA GLY A 19 43.41 21.46 -45.51
C GLY A 19 42.79 21.10 -44.16
N GLU A 20 43.23 21.78 -43.10
CA GLU A 20 42.94 21.56 -41.68
C GLU A 20 41.49 21.82 -41.18
N SER A 21 41.25 21.41 -39.93
CA SER A 21 40.28 21.94 -38.95
C SER A 21 38.80 21.45 -38.97
N GLN A 22 38.47 20.59 -37.99
CA GLN A 22 37.12 20.26 -37.52
C GLN A 22 37.13 20.14 -35.96
N PRO A 23 36.02 20.43 -35.24
CA PRO A 23 36.07 20.77 -33.83
C PRO A 23 35.96 19.58 -32.84
N ARG A 24 36.37 19.85 -31.59
CA ARG A 24 36.43 18.90 -30.45
C ARG A 24 35.09 18.31 -29.96
N SER A 25 33.95 18.59 -30.61
CA SER A 25 32.62 18.16 -30.12
C SER A 25 32.35 16.66 -30.30
N ARG A 26 32.78 16.06 -31.42
CA ARG A 26 32.50 14.64 -31.74
C ARG A 26 33.21 13.64 -30.81
N SER A 27 34.33 14.00 -30.17
CA SER A 27 35.03 13.08 -29.28
C SER A 27 34.25 12.81 -27.99
N TYR A 28 33.61 13.82 -27.41
CA TYR A 28 32.81 13.65 -26.18
C TYR A 28 31.60 12.76 -26.41
N LEU A 29 30.88 12.92 -27.53
CA LEU A 29 29.73 12.07 -27.84
C LEU A 29 30.13 10.60 -28.00
N ASN A 30 31.20 10.29 -28.75
CA ASN A 30 31.70 8.92 -28.85
C ASN A 30 32.23 8.38 -27.50
N TYR A 31 32.80 9.24 -26.65
CA TYR A 31 33.30 8.82 -25.33
C TYR A 31 32.15 8.41 -24.39
N PHE A 32 31.06 9.18 -24.38
CA PHE A 32 29.87 8.90 -23.55
C PHE A 32 28.96 7.81 -24.13
N CYS A 33 28.65 7.84 -25.44
CA CYS A 33 27.71 6.91 -26.04
C CYS A 33 28.30 5.53 -26.38
N CYS A 34 29.62 5.44 -26.62
CA CYS A 34 30.25 4.19 -27.08
C CYS A 34 31.34 3.68 -26.11
N VAL A 35 32.29 4.54 -25.70
CA VAL A 35 33.45 4.09 -24.91
C VAL A 35 33.11 3.81 -23.45
N LEU A 36 32.22 4.59 -22.84
CA LEU A 36 31.76 4.35 -21.46
C LEU A 36 30.96 3.03 -21.33
N PRO A 37 29.93 2.74 -22.16
CA PRO A 37 29.27 1.44 -22.17
C PRO A 37 30.21 0.28 -22.49
N ALA A 38 31.10 0.43 -23.50
CA ALA A 38 32.07 -0.61 -23.83
C ALA A 38 33.07 -0.90 -22.69
N ARG A 39 33.42 0.11 -21.87
CA ARG A 39 34.24 -0.08 -20.66
C ARG A 39 33.47 -0.70 -19.50
N ALA A 40 32.16 -0.45 -19.38
CA ALA A 40 31.31 -1.13 -18.41
C ALA A 40 31.18 -2.63 -18.76
N CYS A 41 30.81 -2.95 -20.01
CA CYS A 41 30.76 -4.33 -20.50
C CYS A 41 32.13 -5.03 -20.45
N GLY A 42 33.22 -4.32 -20.78
CA GLY A 42 34.58 -4.85 -20.72
C GLY A 42 35.07 -5.20 -19.30
N ALA A 43 34.43 -4.67 -18.25
CA ALA A 43 34.77 -5.01 -16.86
C ALA A 43 34.18 -6.35 -16.38
N ALA A 44 33.26 -6.96 -17.14
CA ALA A 44 32.45 -8.10 -16.69
C ALA A 44 33.24 -9.39 -16.40
N PHE A 45 34.43 -9.58 -16.98
CA PHE A 45 35.11 -10.88 -16.99
C PHE A 45 36.11 -11.14 -15.85
N THR A 46 36.42 -10.17 -14.98
CA THR A 46 37.15 -10.46 -13.72
C THR A 46 36.67 -9.63 -12.53
N TRP A 47 36.68 -10.26 -11.35
CA TRP A 47 36.48 -9.58 -10.05
C TRP A 47 37.47 -8.43 -9.82
N GLU A 48 38.69 -8.53 -10.36
CA GLU A 48 39.70 -7.50 -10.12
C GLU A 48 39.37 -6.16 -10.81
N SER A 49 38.67 -6.22 -11.94
CA SER A 49 38.14 -5.05 -12.66
C SER A 49 36.83 -4.54 -12.05
N SER A 50 35.88 -5.43 -11.74
CA SER A 50 34.50 -5.06 -11.41
C SER A 50 34.21 -4.79 -9.93
N ARG A 51 35.03 -5.26 -8.98
CA ARG A 51 34.77 -5.10 -7.53
C ARG A 51 34.54 -3.65 -7.07
N LYS A 52 35.18 -2.66 -7.72
CA LYS A 52 34.97 -1.24 -7.41
C LYS A 52 33.58 -0.75 -7.84
N PHE A 53 33.07 -1.24 -8.97
CA PHE A 53 31.74 -0.92 -9.49
C PHE A 53 30.66 -1.50 -8.58
N TRP A 54 30.71 -2.80 -8.27
CA TRP A 54 29.70 -3.44 -7.41
C TRP A 54 29.62 -2.82 -6.01
N TYR A 55 30.76 -2.45 -5.42
CA TYR A 55 30.77 -1.67 -4.18
C TYR A 55 30.10 -0.29 -4.33
N SER A 56 30.29 0.36 -5.47
CA SER A 56 29.73 1.70 -5.73
C SER A 56 28.23 1.65 -6.05
N LEU A 57 27.74 0.60 -6.71
CA LEU A 57 26.30 0.33 -6.91
C LEU A 57 25.61 0.11 -5.56
N LEU A 58 26.20 -0.74 -4.71
CA LEU A 58 25.76 -0.97 -3.35
C LEU A 58 25.75 0.34 -2.51
N THR A 59 26.76 1.20 -2.70
CA THR A 59 26.84 2.50 -2.01
C THR A 59 25.77 3.48 -2.49
N VAL A 60 25.57 3.63 -3.80
CA VAL A 60 24.53 4.49 -4.38
C VAL A 60 23.14 4.04 -3.93
N SER A 61 22.85 2.74 -4.04
CA SER A 61 21.54 2.17 -3.70
C SER A 61 21.15 2.41 -2.23
N ILE A 62 22.07 2.17 -1.29
CA ILE A 62 21.84 2.44 0.14
C ILE A 62 21.63 3.93 0.41
N LEU A 63 22.46 4.81 -0.16
CA LEU A 63 22.36 6.23 0.12
C LEU A 63 21.10 6.85 -0.52
N SER A 64 20.70 6.39 -1.70
CA SER A 64 19.44 6.80 -2.34
C SER A 64 18.22 6.32 -1.55
N ALA A 65 18.17 5.03 -1.16
CA ALA A 65 17.08 4.51 -0.33
C ALA A 65 16.99 5.23 1.02
N LYS A 66 18.11 5.42 1.72
CA LYS A 66 18.13 6.15 3.00
C LYS A 66 17.75 7.63 2.85
N THR A 67 18.09 8.27 1.72
CA THR A 67 17.70 9.66 1.45
C THR A 67 16.20 9.78 1.21
N LEU A 68 15.59 8.84 0.48
CA LEU A 68 14.13 8.78 0.36
C LEU A 68 13.47 8.55 1.71
N HIS A 69 13.92 7.54 2.46
CA HIS A 69 13.37 7.18 3.76
C HIS A 69 13.38 8.34 4.78
N ILE A 70 14.48 9.10 4.84
CA ILE A 70 14.55 10.31 5.68
C ILE A 70 13.70 11.47 5.13
N TYR A 71 13.48 11.52 3.81
CA TYR A 71 12.62 12.53 3.16
C TYR A 71 11.13 12.27 3.41
N ALA A 72 10.66 11.03 3.26
CA ALA A 72 9.27 10.63 3.47
C ALA A 72 8.76 11.02 4.88
N HIS A 73 9.60 10.80 5.89
CA HIS A 73 9.30 11.07 7.30
C HIS A 73 9.86 12.41 7.81
N ALA A 74 10.30 13.32 6.93
CA ALA A 74 11.02 14.54 7.31
C ALA A 74 10.20 15.48 8.20
N ASP A 75 8.92 15.70 7.86
CA ASP A 75 8.01 16.60 8.59
C ASP A 75 7.70 16.10 10.01
N SER A 76 7.75 14.78 10.21
CA SER A 76 7.35 14.10 11.45
C SER A 76 8.43 14.16 12.55
N ILE A 77 9.54 14.87 12.28
CA ILE A 77 10.62 15.15 13.22
C ILE A 77 10.84 16.65 13.29
N LYS A 78 10.94 17.19 14.50
CA LYS A 78 11.28 18.61 14.72
C LYS A 78 12.65 18.90 14.09
N LEU A 79 12.75 19.99 13.33
CA LEU A 79 13.97 20.35 12.59
C LEU A 79 15.25 20.38 13.46
N GLY A 80 15.13 20.81 14.73
CA GLY A 80 16.25 20.78 15.68
C GLY A 80 16.73 19.36 16.02
N ASP A 81 15.80 18.41 16.19
CA ASP A 81 16.11 17.00 16.40
C ASP A 81 16.65 16.32 15.13
N MET A 82 16.16 16.69 13.94
CA MET A 82 16.72 16.22 12.68
C MET A 82 18.17 16.72 12.49
N ILE A 83 18.47 17.98 12.82
CA ILE A 83 19.83 18.53 12.76
C ILE A 83 20.76 17.86 13.78
N LEU A 84 20.28 17.61 14.99
CA LEU A 84 21.09 17.01 16.07
C LEU A 84 21.29 15.50 15.88
N TRP A 85 20.22 14.74 15.65
CA TRP A 85 20.25 13.28 15.64
C TRP A 85 20.33 12.66 14.25
N GLY A 86 19.94 13.37 13.18
CA GLY A 86 19.93 12.86 11.80
C GLY A 86 21.24 12.22 11.33
N PRO A 87 22.42 12.79 11.64
CA PRO A 87 23.72 12.16 11.33
C PRO A 87 23.93 10.76 11.94
N THR A 88 23.15 10.40 12.98
CA THR A 88 23.19 9.07 13.59
C THR A 88 22.32 8.02 12.89
N PHE A 89 21.39 8.42 12.02
CA PHE A 89 20.52 7.50 11.27
C PHE A 89 21.32 6.70 10.24
N TYR A 90 22.38 7.29 9.68
CA TYR A 90 23.31 6.65 8.74
C TYR A 90 24.30 5.66 9.40
N VAL A 91 24.25 5.42 10.72
CA VAL A 91 25.27 4.61 11.41
C VAL A 91 25.21 3.13 11.01
N GLN A 92 24.01 2.57 10.78
CA GLN A 92 23.89 1.18 10.30
C GLN A 92 24.48 1.05 8.89
N ASP A 93 24.15 2.01 8.02
CA ASP A 93 24.58 2.06 6.62
C ASP A 93 26.10 2.21 6.52
N ILE A 94 26.71 3.09 7.32
CA ILE A 94 28.18 3.26 7.39
C ILE A 94 28.85 1.94 7.81
N LEU A 95 28.31 1.22 8.80
CA LEU A 95 28.86 -0.07 9.22
C LEU A 95 28.74 -1.14 8.13
N PHE A 96 27.57 -1.22 7.46
CA PHE A 96 27.36 -2.11 6.32
C PHE A 96 28.28 -1.78 5.14
N LEU A 97 28.44 -0.51 4.81
CA LEU A 97 29.32 -0.02 3.74
C LEU A 97 30.80 -0.29 4.04
N LEU A 98 31.23 -0.19 5.30
CA LEU A 98 32.59 -0.56 5.71
C LEU A 98 32.82 -2.09 5.62
N PHE A 99 31.82 -2.90 5.96
CA PHE A 99 31.87 -4.35 5.79
C PHE A 99 31.90 -4.76 4.31
N ALA A 100 31.00 -4.22 3.49
CA ALA A 100 30.98 -4.43 2.04
C ALA A 100 32.29 -3.99 1.37
N PHE A 101 32.90 -2.88 1.81
CA PHE A 101 34.21 -2.44 1.33
C PHE A 101 35.34 -3.41 1.71
N ALA A 102 35.28 -4.02 2.90
CA ALA A 102 36.23 -5.05 3.31
C ALA A 102 36.11 -6.32 2.43
N LEU A 103 34.88 -6.72 2.07
CA LEU A 103 34.64 -7.80 1.11
C LEU A 103 35.07 -7.43 -0.32
N ALA A 104 34.99 -6.16 -0.71
CA ALA A 104 35.44 -5.64 -2.02
C ALA A 104 36.97 -5.51 -2.17
N ARG A 105 37.77 -5.91 -1.17
CA ARG A 105 39.24 -5.98 -1.28
C ARG A 105 39.69 -7.13 -2.19
N ASN A 106 40.93 -7.07 -2.68
CA ASN A 106 41.48 -8.16 -3.50
C ASN A 106 42.09 -9.26 -2.62
N PHE A 107 41.43 -10.41 -2.54
CA PHE A 107 41.92 -11.56 -1.77
C PHE A 107 42.80 -12.48 -2.63
N GLN A 108 43.93 -12.90 -2.07
CA GLN A 108 44.89 -13.83 -2.69
C GLN A 108 44.39 -15.29 -2.73
N ARG A 109 43.54 -15.69 -1.77
CA ARG A 109 42.97 -17.05 -1.71
C ARG A 109 41.78 -17.15 -2.69
N LYS A 110 41.88 -18.03 -3.69
CA LYS A 110 40.85 -18.20 -4.75
C LYS A 110 39.44 -18.46 -4.20
N TRP A 111 39.29 -19.36 -3.23
CA TRP A 111 37.98 -19.68 -2.64
C TRP A 111 37.35 -18.47 -1.94
N LEU A 112 38.15 -17.73 -1.17
CA LEU A 112 37.70 -16.54 -0.45
C LEU A 112 37.30 -15.44 -1.44
N ARG A 113 38.11 -15.23 -2.49
CA ARG A 113 37.80 -14.30 -3.59
C ARG A 113 36.45 -14.63 -4.24
N SER A 114 36.20 -15.91 -4.53
CA SER A 114 34.94 -16.40 -5.12
C SER A 114 33.74 -16.13 -4.19
N LEU A 115 33.89 -16.47 -2.90
CA LEU A 115 32.86 -16.22 -1.89
C LEU A 115 32.55 -14.73 -1.76
N THR A 116 33.57 -13.87 -1.63
CA THR A 116 33.36 -12.42 -1.52
C THR A 116 32.81 -11.81 -2.80
N SER A 117 33.19 -12.30 -3.99
CA SER A 117 32.59 -11.83 -5.23
C SER A 117 31.11 -12.18 -5.33
N THR A 118 30.72 -13.42 -5.01
CA THR A 118 29.31 -13.82 -5.06
C THR A 118 28.46 -13.05 -4.05
N VAL A 119 28.94 -12.90 -2.81
CA VAL A 119 28.22 -12.14 -1.76
C VAL A 119 28.06 -10.67 -2.14
N VAL A 120 29.10 -10.01 -2.64
CA VAL A 120 29.03 -8.58 -3.01
C VAL A 120 28.18 -8.37 -4.26
N ILE A 121 28.28 -9.23 -5.28
CA ILE A 121 27.47 -9.11 -6.50
C ILE A 121 25.99 -9.32 -6.18
N LEU A 122 25.62 -10.46 -5.59
CA LEU A 122 24.22 -10.76 -5.27
C LEU A 122 23.64 -9.74 -4.26
N GLY A 123 24.42 -9.36 -3.25
CA GLY A 123 24.02 -8.34 -2.29
C GLY A 123 23.83 -6.96 -2.93
N SER A 124 24.65 -6.58 -3.90
CA SER A 124 24.50 -5.31 -4.63
C SER A 124 23.30 -5.29 -5.57
N LEU A 125 22.98 -6.41 -6.23
CA LEU A 125 21.83 -6.56 -7.12
C LEU A 125 20.52 -6.58 -6.33
N ALA A 126 20.43 -7.42 -5.29
CA ALA A 126 19.24 -7.47 -4.43
C ALA A 126 18.96 -6.10 -3.79
N LEU A 127 20.01 -5.41 -3.34
CA LEU A 127 19.89 -4.07 -2.77
C LEU A 127 19.49 -3.01 -3.80
N SER A 128 20.04 -3.02 -5.02
CA SER A 128 19.68 -2.02 -6.04
C SER A 128 18.23 -2.23 -6.48
N THR A 129 17.78 -3.47 -6.66
CA THR A 129 16.38 -3.83 -6.91
C THR A 129 15.47 -3.39 -5.76
N MET A 130 15.79 -3.66 -4.48
CA MET A 130 14.97 -3.22 -3.34
C MET A 130 14.90 -1.68 -3.25
N ALA A 131 16.02 -0.99 -3.43
CA ALA A 131 16.07 0.47 -3.41
C ALA A 131 15.29 1.09 -4.60
N ALA A 132 15.38 0.48 -5.78
CA ALA A 132 14.68 0.93 -6.99
C ALA A 132 13.18 0.66 -6.90
N ALA A 133 12.77 -0.49 -6.37
CA ALA A 133 11.39 -0.82 -6.09
C ALA A 133 10.77 0.18 -5.10
N ASN A 134 11.44 0.44 -3.97
CA ASN A 134 10.94 1.36 -2.95
C ASN A 134 10.80 2.81 -3.46
N ILE A 135 11.78 3.29 -4.25
CA ILE A 135 11.70 4.61 -4.88
C ILE A 135 10.62 4.66 -5.96
N SER A 136 10.52 3.63 -6.80
CA SER A 136 9.48 3.57 -7.84
C SER A 136 8.07 3.48 -7.25
N PHE A 137 7.91 2.79 -6.12
CA PHE A 137 6.64 2.67 -5.41
C PHE A 137 6.25 4.01 -4.80
N PHE A 138 7.16 4.66 -4.06
CA PHE A 138 6.91 5.98 -3.48
C PHE A 138 6.54 7.06 -4.50
N PHE A 139 7.13 7.04 -5.71
CA PHE A 139 6.73 7.96 -6.79
C PHE A 139 5.38 7.66 -7.45
N THR A 140 4.73 6.54 -7.11
CA THR A 140 3.40 6.12 -7.61
C THR A 140 2.33 6.18 -6.52
N THR A 141 2.68 5.86 -5.27
CA THR A 141 1.74 5.69 -4.15
C THR A 141 1.91 6.73 -3.02
N GLY A 142 3.04 7.44 -2.96
CA GLY A 142 3.39 8.35 -1.87
C GLY A 142 3.87 7.67 -0.59
N ALA A 143 3.85 6.33 -0.53
CA ALA A 143 4.25 5.51 0.62
C ALA A 143 5.55 4.72 0.35
N GLU A 144 6.21 4.25 1.40
CA GLU A 144 7.32 3.29 1.28
C GLU A 144 6.80 1.84 1.31
N ILE A 145 7.57 0.89 0.78
CA ILE A 145 7.21 -0.53 0.80
C ILE A 145 7.51 -1.10 2.20
N HIS A 146 6.49 -1.64 2.87
CA HIS A 146 6.67 -2.41 4.09
C HIS A 146 7.27 -3.79 3.80
N TRP A 147 8.59 -3.84 3.64
CA TRP A 147 9.36 -5.06 3.37
C TRP A 147 9.21 -6.20 4.40
N ARG A 148 8.57 -5.91 5.55
CA ARG A 148 8.13 -6.89 6.56
C ARG A 148 6.85 -7.64 6.17
N GLN A 149 5.90 -6.94 5.56
CA GLN A 149 4.57 -7.42 5.17
C GLN A 149 4.55 -8.05 3.76
N ALA A 150 5.48 -7.64 2.89
CA ALA A 150 5.58 -8.04 1.47
C ALA A 150 5.72 -9.57 1.17
N GLY A 151 5.64 -10.45 2.17
CA GLY A 151 5.60 -11.90 2.00
C GLY A 151 4.31 -12.45 1.38
N GLY A 152 3.17 -11.77 1.56
CA GLY A 152 1.86 -12.23 1.05
C GLY A 152 1.70 -12.14 -0.48
N PHE A 153 2.23 -11.08 -1.07
CA PHE A 153 1.93 -10.54 -2.42
C PHE A 153 2.26 -11.42 -3.65
N ASN A 154 2.61 -12.69 -3.47
CA ASN A 154 3.40 -13.46 -4.46
C ASN A 154 2.70 -14.72 -5.01
N ARG A 155 1.36 -14.77 -5.11
CA ARG A 155 0.65 -16.01 -5.52
C ARG A 155 -0.50 -15.91 -6.52
N ASP A 156 -1.26 -14.82 -6.59
CA ASP A 156 -2.38 -14.70 -7.53
C ASP A 156 -1.99 -13.98 -8.85
N PRO A 157 -2.66 -14.26 -9.98
CA PRO A 157 -2.33 -13.63 -11.26
C PRO A 157 -2.59 -12.11 -11.32
N ALA A 158 -3.56 -11.60 -10.55
CA ALA A 158 -3.93 -10.19 -10.58
C ALA A 158 -2.89 -9.30 -9.85
N SER A 159 -2.39 -9.72 -8.70
CA SER A 159 -1.24 -9.11 -8.01
C SER A 159 0.02 -9.17 -8.86
N ILE A 160 0.26 -10.29 -9.57
CA ILE A 160 1.41 -10.40 -10.49
C ILE A 160 1.28 -9.40 -11.65
N ASN A 161 0.11 -9.30 -12.28
CA ASN A 161 -0.13 -8.29 -13.34
C ASN A 161 0.03 -6.86 -12.81
N THR A 162 -0.46 -6.59 -11.60
CA THR A 162 -0.31 -5.31 -10.91
C THR A 162 1.17 -4.99 -10.66
N LEU A 163 1.96 -5.94 -10.14
CA LEU A 163 3.41 -5.83 -9.96
C LEU A 163 4.14 -5.52 -11.28
N MET A 164 3.70 -6.14 -12.38
CA MET A 164 4.28 -5.93 -13.71
C MET A 164 4.04 -4.51 -14.26
N THR A 165 2.99 -3.80 -13.84
CA THR A 165 2.83 -2.38 -14.18
C THR A 165 3.92 -1.52 -13.52
N GLY A 166 4.21 -1.77 -12.24
CA GLY A 166 5.26 -1.09 -11.47
C GLY A 166 6.69 -1.40 -11.94
N LEU A 167 6.89 -2.53 -12.64
CA LEU A 167 8.21 -2.96 -13.14
C LEU A 167 8.89 -1.90 -14.02
N THR A 168 8.12 -1.10 -14.76
CA THR A 168 8.68 -0.06 -15.65
C THR A 168 9.43 1.02 -14.87
N GLY A 169 8.85 1.52 -13.77
CA GLY A 169 9.51 2.52 -12.92
C GLY A 169 10.72 1.94 -12.19
N LEU A 170 10.62 0.71 -11.68
CA LEU A 170 11.72 -0.04 -11.07
C LEU A 170 12.91 -0.15 -12.05
N ALA A 171 12.66 -0.57 -13.29
CA ALA A 171 13.70 -0.72 -14.31
C ALA A 171 14.37 0.62 -14.68
N ILE A 172 13.62 1.72 -14.70
CA ILE A 172 14.16 3.07 -14.91
C ILE A 172 15.06 3.48 -13.74
N VAL A 173 14.62 3.31 -12.49
CA VAL A 173 15.40 3.72 -11.30
C VAL A 173 16.66 2.86 -11.13
N ASP A 174 16.58 1.55 -11.33
CA ASP A 174 17.76 0.68 -11.27
C ASP A 174 18.75 1.00 -12.41
N THR A 175 18.27 1.29 -13.62
CA THR A 175 19.14 1.78 -14.72
C THR A 175 19.86 3.08 -14.34
N LEU A 176 19.18 4.02 -13.67
CA LEU A 176 19.79 5.24 -13.15
C LEU A 176 20.85 4.94 -12.07
N PHE A 177 20.62 3.98 -11.18
CA PHE A 177 21.64 3.52 -10.22
C PHE A 177 22.87 2.92 -10.91
N PHE A 178 22.69 2.05 -11.91
CA PHE A 178 23.81 1.47 -12.67
C PHE A 178 24.64 2.56 -13.36
N VAL A 179 24.01 3.56 -13.98
CA VAL A 179 24.70 4.71 -14.61
C VAL A 179 25.42 5.58 -13.55
N ALA A 180 24.74 5.94 -12.47
CA ALA A 180 25.31 6.74 -11.38
C ALA A 180 26.52 6.03 -10.74
N ALA A 181 26.38 4.74 -10.44
CA ALA A 181 27.46 3.92 -9.89
C ALA A 181 28.67 3.81 -10.82
N ALA A 182 28.44 3.61 -12.13
CA ALA A 182 29.51 3.54 -13.12
C ALA A 182 30.30 4.86 -13.20
N LEU A 183 29.59 6.00 -13.19
CA LEU A 183 30.22 7.32 -13.17
C LEU A 183 30.92 7.62 -11.84
N MET A 184 30.31 7.28 -10.70
CA MET A 184 30.80 7.66 -9.37
C MET A 184 31.88 6.73 -8.78
N THR A 185 32.07 5.54 -9.36
CA THR A 185 33.05 4.53 -8.91
C THR A 185 34.46 5.08 -8.61
N PRO A 186 35.05 6.00 -9.41
CA PRO A 186 36.38 6.54 -9.13
C PRO A 186 36.46 7.41 -7.87
N TRP A 187 35.36 8.02 -7.42
CA TRP A 187 35.33 8.88 -6.24
C TRP A 187 34.90 8.10 -5.00
N ILE A 188 33.84 7.28 -5.10
CA ILE A 188 33.32 6.48 -3.97
C ILE A 188 34.41 5.53 -3.44
N TYR A 189 34.88 4.59 -4.26
CA TYR A 189 35.79 3.55 -3.78
C TYR A 189 37.13 4.12 -3.29
N ASN A 190 37.72 5.06 -4.03
CA ASN A 190 39.02 5.64 -3.69
C ASN A 190 38.93 6.61 -2.49
N GLY A 191 37.79 7.30 -2.31
CA GLY A 191 37.51 8.13 -1.14
C GLY A 191 37.46 7.30 0.14
N VAL A 192 36.71 6.20 0.14
CA VAL A 192 36.62 5.27 1.29
C VAL A 192 37.98 4.63 1.60
N ASP A 193 38.77 4.24 0.58
CA ASP A 193 40.14 3.75 0.77
C ASP A 193 41.04 4.80 1.46
N GLY A 194 40.94 6.07 1.04
CA GLY A 194 41.63 7.20 1.65
C GLY A 194 41.21 7.47 3.10
N MET A 195 39.91 7.43 3.40
CA MET A 195 39.38 7.58 4.77
C MET A 195 39.91 6.46 5.69
N ILE A 196 39.90 5.21 5.23
CA ILE A 196 40.42 4.07 5.99
C ILE A 196 41.94 4.15 6.17
N ALA A 197 42.69 4.63 5.17
CA ALA A 197 44.13 4.88 5.31
C ALA A 197 44.42 5.98 6.36
N ILE A 198 43.61 7.03 6.42
CA ILE A 198 43.73 8.12 7.39
C ILE A 198 43.40 7.63 8.81
N TRP A 199 42.35 6.82 8.98
CA TRP A 199 42.05 6.15 10.25
C TRP A 199 43.16 5.20 10.68
N GLY A 200 43.65 4.34 9.79
CA GLY A 200 44.75 3.42 10.07
C GLY A 200 46.05 4.14 10.47
N ALA A 201 46.38 5.25 9.81
CA ALA A 201 47.53 6.09 10.18
C ALA A 201 47.35 6.76 11.56
N THR A 202 46.13 7.18 11.89
CA THR A 202 45.80 7.83 13.17
C THR A 202 45.83 6.83 14.33
N ILE A 203 45.18 5.66 14.17
CA ILE A 203 45.21 4.58 15.15
C ILE A 203 46.65 4.10 15.36
N LYS A 204 47.45 3.95 14.29
CA LYS A 204 48.88 3.60 14.39
C LYS A 204 49.65 4.63 15.22
N ALA A 205 49.42 5.93 15.01
CA ALA A 205 50.07 7.00 15.79
C ALA A 205 49.65 7.01 17.27
N LEU A 206 48.37 6.72 17.57
CA LEU A 206 47.86 6.60 18.95
C LEU A 206 48.35 5.34 19.67
N VAL A 207 48.51 4.23 18.94
CA VAL A 207 48.95 2.95 19.49
C VAL A 207 50.48 2.85 19.61
N GLN A 208 51.26 3.56 18.76
CA GLN A 208 52.73 3.51 18.80
C GLN A 208 53.36 3.77 20.19
N PRO A 209 52.91 4.77 20.99
CA PRO A 209 53.43 4.99 22.35
C PRO A 209 53.10 3.86 23.34
N VAL A 210 51.98 3.17 23.15
CA VAL A 210 51.44 2.15 24.09
C VAL A 210 51.86 0.73 23.71
N ALA A 211 52.16 0.50 22.42
CA ALA A 211 52.55 -0.79 21.87
C ALA A 211 53.70 -1.52 22.60
N PRO A 212 54.74 -0.85 23.13
CA PRO A 212 55.77 -1.52 23.93
C PRO A 212 55.21 -2.15 25.20
N TYR A 213 54.38 -1.40 25.94
CA TYR A 213 53.76 -1.84 27.19
C TYR A 213 52.70 -2.93 26.95
N ALA A 214 51.88 -2.77 25.91
CA ALA A 214 50.90 -3.77 25.51
C ALA A 214 51.56 -5.10 25.09
N LYS A 215 52.66 -5.05 24.32
CA LYS A 215 53.44 -6.25 23.98
C LYS A 215 54.06 -6.89 25.22
N ALA A 216 54.65 -6.10 26.12
CA ALA A 216 55.23 -6.61 27.36
C ALA A 216 54.19 -7.32 28.26
N GLY A 217 52.97 -6.76 28.35
CA GLY A 217 51.85 -7.41 29.04
C GLY A 217 51.43 -8.72 28.36
N LEU A 218 51.17 -8.69 27.05
CA LEU A 218 50.69 -9.87 26.31
C LEU A 218 51.70 -11.02 26.29
N HIS A 219 53.00 -10.74 26.16
CA HIS A 219 54.05 -11.77 26.27
C HIS A 219 54.08 -12.44 27.65
N LYS A 220 53.76 -11.69 28.72
CA LYS A 220 53.74 -12.16 30.12
C LYS A 220 52.48 -12.97 30.47
N VAL A 221 51.43 -12.86 29.65
CA VAL A 221 50.22 -13.71 29.72
C VAL A 221 50.42 -14.98 28.86
N LEU A 222 50.88 -14.84 27.61
CA LEU A 222 51.07 -15.98 26.71
C LEU A 222 52.15 -16.96 27.21
N SER A 223 53.23 -16.48 27.83
CA SER A 223 54.28 -17.33 28.42
C SER A 223 53.80 -18.15 29.63
N ARG A 224 52.67 -17.79 30.26
CA ARG A 224 52.02 -18.61 31.29
C ARG A 224 51.16 -19.74 30.72
N SER A 225 50.76 -19.65 29.46
CA SER A 225 49.92 -20.67 28.79
C SER A 225 50.70 -21.67 27.91
N SER A 226 51.95 -21.39 27.56
CA SER A 226 52.71 -22.17 26.57
C SER A 226 53.30 -23.50 27.08
N ARG A 227 53.17 -23.82 28.38
CA ARG A 227 53.86 -24.96 29.03
C ARG A 227 53.45 -26.35 28.49
N GLY A 228 52.36 -26.45 27.73
CA GLY A 228 51.93 -27.69 27.08
C GLY A 228 52.34 -27.85 25.61
N ARG A 229 52.93 -26.82 24.96
CA ARG A 229 53.20 -26.85 23.50
C ARG A 229 54.58 -27.42 23.13
N ASP A 230 55.50 -27.44 24.08
CA ASP A 230 56.90 -27.91 23.95
C ASP A 230 57.04 -29.46 23.83
N VAL A 231 55.93 -30.17 24.01
CA VAL A 231 55.84 -31.63 23.86
C VAL A 231 55.56 -32.04 22.40
N PHE A 232 54.89 -31.18 21.61
CA PHE A 232 54.38 -31.56 20.29
C PHE A 232 55.42 -31.43 19.16
N GLU A 233 56.32 -30.44 19.24
CA GLU A 233 57.47 -30.33 18.32
C GLU A 233 58.49 -31.46 18.53
N ARG A 234 58.52 -32.06 19.72
CA ARG A 234 59.49 -33.08 20.13
C ARG A 234 59.23 -34.48 19.54
N LEU A 235 58.25 -34.60 18.63
CA LEU A 235 57.78 -35.85 18.00
C LEU A 235 57.87 -35.85 16.46
N LYS A 236 58.45 -34.82 15.83
CA LYS A 236 58.68 -34.78 14.38
C LYS A 236 60.17 -34.92 14.01
N LEU A 237 60.76 -36.01 14.46
CA LEU A 237 62.02 -36.53 13.94
C LEU A 237 61.75 -37.81 13.15
N TYR A 238 61.89 -37.72 11.83
CA TYR A 238 62.31 -38.84 11.00
C TYR A 238 63.34 -38.31 10.00
N GLU A 239 64.45 -39.02 9.91
CA GLU A 239 65.71 -38.56 9.33
C GLU A 239 66.03 -39.31 8.04
N ALA A 240 66.69 -38.64 7.10
CA ALA A 240 67.28 -39.26 5.92
C ALA A 240 68.72 -38.75 5.78
N VAL A 241 69.67 -39.69 5.79
CA VAL A 241 71.12 -39.44 5.88
C VAL A 241 71.68 -38.97 4.52
N PRO A 242 72.63 -38.02 4.48
CA PRO A 242 73.24 -37.58 3.23
C PRO A 242 74.16 -38.63 2.59
N LEU A 243 74.32 -38.55 1.28
CA LEU A 243 75.33 -39.27 0.50
C LEU A 243 76.03 -38.27 -0.43
N SER A 244 77.32 -38.49 -0.66
CA SER A 244 78.29 -37.51 -1.16
C SER A 244 78.66 -37.68 -2.63
N ASP A 245 79.29 -36.63 -3.16
CA ASP A 245 80.30 -36.57 -4.23
C ASP A 245 80.14 -37.46 -5.47
N TYR A 246 79.99 -36.82 -6.64
CA TYR A 246 80.75 -37.17 -7.86
C TYR A 246 80.72 -35.99 -8.85
N ASP A 247 81.89 -35.43 -9.16
CA ASP A 247 82.15 -34.52 -10.29
C ASP A 247 82.80 -35.30 -11.45
N GLU A 248 82.34 -35.11 -12.70
CA GLU A 248 83.06 -35.26 -13.99
C GLU A 248 82.11 -34.79 -15.13
N ALA A 249 82.48 -33.86 -16.05
CA ALA A 249 83.14 -34.06 -17.37
C ALA A 249 82.32 -34.90 -18.40
N GLU A 250 82.17 -34.67 -19.71
CA GLU A 250 82.48 -33.68 -20.80
C GLU A 250 81.19 -33.58 -21.68
N ASP A 251 80.96 -32.78 -22.74
CA ASP A 251 81.33 -31.43 -23.23
C ASP A 251 80.62 -31.23 -24.62
N LYS A 252 80.76 -30.06 -25.27
CA LYS A 252 80.56 -29.77 -26.72
C LYS A 252 79.11 -29.65 -27.24
N THR A 253 78.77 -28.75 -28.18
CA THR A 253 79.33 -27.44 -28.60
C THR A 253 78.33 -26.69 -29.52
N THR A 254 78.08 -25.40 -29.28
CA THR A 254 77.71 -24.35 -30.28
C THR A 254 76.38 -24.52 -31.07
N ALA A 255 75.77 -23.48 -31.69
CA ALA A 255 76.22 -22.11 -31.99
C ALA A 255 75.14 -21.03 -31.68
N SER A 256 75.42 -19.76 -31.97
CA SER A 256 74.74 -18.57 -31.43
C SER A 256 73.79 -17.84 -32.41
N GLY A 257 72.89 -17.03 -31.85
CA GLY A 257 72.05 -16.08 -32.59
C GLY A 257 71.25 -15.14 -31.68
N ALA A 258 71.74 -13.92 -31.46
CA ALA A 258 71.03 -12.81 -30.79
C ALA A 258 70.98 -11.60 -31.75
N PRO A 259 70.10 -10.60 -31.57
CA PRO A 259 70.42 -9.55 -30.58
C PRO A 259 69.25 -8.79 -29.90
N LEU A 260 69.64 -8.12 -28.81
CA LEU A 260 69.12 -6.88 -28.20
C LEU A 260 67.74 -6.82 -27.50
N LEU A 261 67.81 -6.22 -26.31
CA LEU A 261 66.72 -5.90 -25.37
C LEU A 261 66.22 -4.46 -25.56
N SER A 262 65.00 -4.17 -25.08
CA SER A 262 64.44 -2.81 -24.99
C SER A 262 64.68 -2.17 -23.60
N HIS A 263 64.66 -0.83 -23.55
CA HIS A 263 65.06 -0.04 -22.37
C HIS A 263 64.05 -0.03 -21.21
N PRO A 264 64.52 0.02 -19.95
CA PRO A 264 63.78 0.58 -18.83
C PRO A 264 64.18 2.05 -18.56
N THR A 265 63.22 2.93 -18.29
CA THR A 265 63.46 4.35 -17.96
C THR A 265 63.20 4.68 -16.49
N GLN A 266 64.31 4.86 -15.75
CA GLN A 266 64.49 5.73 -14.59
C GLN A 266 63.35 5.86 -13.56
N ALA A 267 63.53 5.19 -12.41
CA ALA A 267 63.07 5.74 -11.14
C ALA A 267 64.07 6.84 -10.70
N PHE A 268 63.57 8.03 -10.34
CA PHE A 268 64.40 9.16 -9.90
C PHE A 268 64.63 9.11 -8.38
N ASP A 269 65.53 8.25 -7.94
CA ASP A 269 66.05 8.27 -6.57
C ASP A 269 67.12 9.36 -6.45
N ASN A 270 66.86 10.41 -5.68
CA ASN A 270 67.90 11.31 -5.17
C ASN A 270 67.41 12.21 -4.04
N LEU A 271 67.75 11.85 -2.80
CA LEU A 271 68.41 12.70 -1.77
C LEU A 271 68.35 12.02 -0.39
N ARG A 272 69.49 11.51 0.11
CA ARG A 272 69.58 10.96 1.48
C ARG A 272 70.93 11.19 2.17
N HIS A 273 71.34 12.45 2.29
CA HIS A 273 72.30 12.89 3.32
C HIS A 273 71.68 14.07 4.09
N GLN A 274 71.36 13.84 5.36
CA GLN A 274 72.16 14.24 6.54
C GLN A 274 72.05 15.73 6.87
N GLY A 275 71.47 16.03 8.03
CA GLY A 275 71.24 17.38 8.53
C GLY A 275 70.16 17.37 9.60
N ALA A 276 70.53 17.56 10.86
CA ALA A 276 69.59 17.53 11.98
C ALA A 276 68.92 18.90 12.16
N HIS A 277 67.71 19.07 11.65
CA HIS A 277 66.87 20.22 11.99
C HIS A 277 65.49 19.82 12.52
N TRP A 278 65.29 20.14 13.79
CA TRP A 278 64.03 20.11 14.53
C TRP A 278 63.12 21.26 14.09
N ALA A 279 62.65 21.24 12.84
CA ALA A 279 61.73 22.24 12.31
C ALA A 279 60.33 21.64 12.16
N SER A 280 59.44 21.89 13.13
CA SER A 280 58.06 21.45 13.09
C SER A 280 57.25 22.26 12.07
N GLN A 281 57.36 21.93 10.78
CA GLN A 281 56.35 22.36 9.81
C GLN A 281 55.01 21.69 10.17
N PHE A 282 54.18 22.43 10.90
CA PHE A 282 52.79 22.10 11.14
C PHE A 282 52.07 22.08 9.80
N ASN A 283 52.01 20.91 9.16
CA ASN A 283 51.35 20.71 7.88
C ASN A 283 49.83 20.77 8.09
N TRP A 284 49.32 22.00 8.18
CA TRP A 284 47.93 22.31 8.49
C TRP A 284 46.96 21.62 7.53
N ARG A 285 47.34 21.43 6.26
CA ARG A 285 46.56 20.67 5.27
C ARG A 285 46.37 19.21 5.69
N LEU A 286 47.44 18.52 6.10
CA LEU A 286 47.35 17.14 6.60
C LEU A 286 46.50 17.03 7.87
N TRP A 287 46.62 18.00 8.78
CA TRP A 287 45.82 18.05 10.00
C TRP A 287 44.35 18.40 9.73
N LEU A 288 44.05 19.25 8.74
CA LEU A 288 42.69 19.51 8.29
C LEU A 288 42.06 18.29 7.59
N THR A 289 42.76 17.61 6.68
CA THR A 289 42.22 16.38 6.05
C THR A 289 41.93 15.30 7.10
N ARG A 290 42.75 15.21 8.16
CA ARG A 290 42.46 14.37 9.33
C ARG A 290 41.24 14.86 10.10
N ALA A 291 41.16 16.14 10.45
CA ALA A 291 40.04 16.71 11.20
C ALA A 291 38.70 16.55 10.47
N LEU A 292 38.66 16.81 9.15
CA LEU A 292 37.48 16.69 8.30
C LEU A 292 36.90 15.27 8.21
N ILE A 293 37.66 14.24 8.60
CA ILE A 293 37.20 12.83 8.62
C ILE A 293 36.98 12.36 10.06
N ILE A 294 37.87 12.72 10.98
CA ILE A 294 37.82 12.26 12.38
C ILE A 294 36.77 13.03 13.19
N VAL A 295 36.66 14.35 13.04
CA VAL A 295 35.72 15.16 13.83
C VAL A 295 34.25 14.80 13.55
N PRO A 296 33.78 14.66 12.29
CA PRO A 296 32.42 14.22 12.03
C PRO A 296 32.13 12.81 12.55
N ALA A 297 33.08 11.88 12.42
CA ALA A 297 32.91 10.51 12.91
C ALA A 297 32.90 10.42 14.45
N VAL A 298 33.73 11.21 15.13
CA VAL A 298 33.72 11.33 16.60
C VAL A 298 32.46 12.03 17.09
N TYR A 299 31.98 13.05 16.37
CA TYR A 299 30.69 13.70 16.63
C TYR A 299 29.54 12.70 16.51
N ILE A 300 29.42 11.98 15.38
CA ILE A 300 28.40 10.94 15.18
C ILE A 300 28.46 9.86 16.28
N PHE A 301 29.66 9.45 16.71
CA PHE A 301 29.82 8.48 17.80
C PHE A 301 29.32 9.03 19.15
N ILE A 302 29.74 10.24 19.55
CA ILE A 302 29.29 10.87 20.80
C ILE A 302 27.78 11.09 20.77
N VAL A 303 27.25 11.66 19.69
CA VAL A 303 25.81 11.92 19.52
C VAL A 303 25.01 10.61 19.50
N ARG A 304 25.53 9.52 18.90
CA ARG A 304 24.86 8.20 18.93
C ARG A 304 24.78 7.60 20.33
N LEU A 305 25.73 7.91 21.23
CA LEU A 305 25.70 7.53 22.64
C LEU A 305 24.75 8.40 23.48
N CYS A 306 24.61 9.68 23.13
CA CYS A 306 23.69 10.61 23.80
C CYS A 306 22.24 10.57 23.25
N ARG A 307 22.00 9.89 22.13
CA ARG A 307 20.70 9.83 21.45
C ARG A 307 19.65 9.14 22.32
N PRO A 308 18.47 9.74 22.57
CA PRO A 308 17.41 9.10 23.32
C PRO A 308 16.88 7.85 22.60
N SER A 309 16.38 6.90 23.38
CA SER A 309 15.90 5.60 22.89
C SER A 309 14.45 5.65 22.41
N ILE A 310 14.19 6.50 21.39
CA ILE A 310 12.88 6.63 20.74
C ILE A 310 12.77 5.61 19.60
N SER A 311 11.61 4.98 19.45
CA SER A 311 11.29 3.98 18.40
C SER A 311 11.56 4.52 17.00
N SER A 312 11.08 5.72 16.68
CA SER A 312 11.28 6.40 15.39
C SER A 312 12.74 6.58 15.02
N TYR A 313 13.59 6.99 15.97
CA TYR A 313 15.03 7.09 15.73
C TYR A 313 15.66 5.71 15.49
N GLY A 314 15.06 4.63 16.01
CA GLY A 314 15.39 3.24 15.67
C GLY A 314 15.02 2.91 14.23
N PHE A 315 13.74 3.12 13.87
CA PHE A 315 13.17 2.93 12.52
C PHE A 315 13.97 3.67 11.45
N LEU A 316 14.15 4.98 11.58
CA LEU A 316 14.91 5.82 10.65
C LEU A 316 16.39 5.43 10.55
N SER A 317 16.92 4.68 11.51
CA SER A 317 18.27 4.12 11.44
C SER A 317 18.35 2.81 10.64
N GLN A 318 17.24 2.12 10.34
CA GLN A 318 17.26 0.83 9.63
C GLN A 318 17.80 0.96 8.20
N THR A 319 18.77 0.13 7.82
CA THR A 319 19.19 -0.03 6.43
C THR A 319 18.20 -0.93 5.69
N VAL A 320 17.80 -0.59 4.46
CA VAL A 320 16.77 -1.31 3.68
C VAL A 320 17.01 -2.83 3.51
N ILE A 321 18.26 -3.31 3.52
CA ILE A 321 18.57 -4.75 3.46
C ILE A 321 18.29 -5.50 4.79
N ILE A 322 18.04 -4.77 5.88
CA ILE A 322 17.77 -5.30 7.23
C ILE A 322 16.26 -5.27 7.54
N THR A 323 15.47 -4.40 6.89
CA THR A 323 14.03 -4.26 7.16
C THR A 323 13.19 -5.54 7.02
N PRO A 324 13.48 -6.51 6.13
CA PRO A 324 12.75 -7.79 6.09
C PRO A 324 13.08 -8.72 7.27
N PHE A 325 14.14 -8.43 8.03
CA PHE A 325 14.70 -9.29 9.08
C PHE A 325 14.67 -8.64 10.48
N SER A 326 14.23 -7.38 10.59
CA SER A 326 14.05 -6.72 11.88
C SER A 326 12.76 -7.23 12.52
N GLY A 327 12.87 -7.82 13.71
CA GLY A 327 11.72 -8.43 14.41
C GLY A 327 10.60 -7.43 14.71
N VAL A 328 9.35 -7.89 14.64
CA VAL A 328 8.16 -7.10 15.01
C VAL A 328 8.25 -6.70 16.47
N ASP A 329 8.10 -5.41 16.75
CA ASP A 329 7.87 -4.90 18.10
C ASP A 329 6.39 -5.12 18.41
N THR A 330 6.06 -6.20 19.13
CA THR A 330 4.68 -6.71 19.30
C THR A 330 3.76 -5.79 20.10
N ASP A 331 4.33 -4.84 20.82
CA ASP A 331 3.60 -3.82 21.55
C ASP A 331 3.43 -2.60 20.61
N ASN A 332 2.25 -2.44 20.02
CA ASN A 332 1.95 -1.29 19.15
C ASN A 332 2.13 0.05 19.89
N ALA A 333 2.26 1.15 19.14
CA ALA A 333 2.49 2.48 19.71
C ALA A 333 1.36 2.90 20.68
N LEU A 334 0.13 2.49 20.39
CA LEU A 334 -1.03 2.70 21.24
C LEU A 334 -0.95 1.97 22.60
N ALA A 335 -0.71 0.66 22.66
CA ALA A 335 -0.70 -0.09 23.92
C ALA A 335 0.45 0.33 24.86
N LYS A 336 1.51 0.92 24.30
CA LYS A 336 2.58 1.57 25.07
C LYS A 336 2.15 2.90 25.71
N ALA A 337 1.22 3.63 25.08
CA ALA A 337 0.63 4.86 25.62
C ALA A 337 -0.56 4.57 26.56
N PHE A 338 -1.38 3.59 26.22
CA PHE A 338 -2.62 3.19 26.90
C PHE A 338 -2.54 1.72 27.34
N PRO A 339 -1.86 1.41 28.47
CA PRO A 339 -1.72 0.04 28.97
C PRO A 339 -3.00 -0.50 29.61
N GLU A 340 -3.93 0.37 30.00
CA GLU A 340 -5.27 -0.03 30.45
C GLU A 340 -6.14 -0.38 29.24
N ARG A 341 -6.42 -1.67 29.07
CA ARG A 341 -7.25 -2.21 27.96
C ARG A 341 -8.76 -2.19 28.27
N ALA A 342 -9.18 -1.45 29.29
CA ALA A 342 -10.58 -1.30 29.65
C ALA A 342 -11.07 0.11 29.27
N LEU A 343 -12.25 0.19 28.65
CA LEU A 343 -12.95 1.45 28.42
C LEU A 343 -14.30 1.37 29.13
N HIS A 344 -14.60 2.36 29.96
CA HIS A 344 -15.79 2.38 30.84
C HIS A 344 -15.99 1.09 31.68
N GLY A 345 -14.88 0.40 32.02
CA GLY A 345 -14.88 -0.87 32.75
C GLY A 345 -15.11 -2.13 31.91
N LYS A 346 -15.26 -2.01 30.58
CA LYS A 346 -15.41 -3.13 29.63
C LYS A 346 -14.07 -3.43 28.95
N THR A 347 -13.71 -4.71 28.81
CA THR A 347 -12.51 -5.16 28.07
C THR A 347 -12.82 -5.83 26.73
N THR A 348 -14.10 -6.04 26.42
CA THR A 348 -14.61 -6.58 25.15
C THR A 348 -16.12 -6.36 25.07
N ALA A 349 -16.68 -6.27 23.86
CA ALA A 349 -18.13 -6.30 23.63
C ALA A 349 -18.72 -7.73 23.50
N LEU A 350 -17.87 -8.77 23.59
CA LEU A 350 -18.31 -10.17 23.46
C LEU A 350 -18.95 -10.69 24.75
N THR A 351 -20.14 -11.28 24.63
CA THR A 351 -20.84 -11.97 25.75
C THR A 351 -21.53 -13.26 25.28
N ALA A 352 -22.30 -13.90 26.16
CA ALA A 352 -23.02 -15.14 25.85
C ALA A 352 -24.07 -14.93 24.75
N VAL A 353 -24.12 -15.85 23.78
CA VAL A 353 -24.96 -15.75 22.58
C VAL A 353 -26.46 -15.64 22.94
N PRO A 354 -27.20 -14.65 22.42
CA PRO A 354 -28.61 -14.45 22.73
C PRO A 354 -29.49 -15.61 22.23
N GLU A 355 -30.70 -15.75 22.77
CA GLU A 355 -31.64 -16.81 22.38
C GLU A 355 -32.77 -16.29 21.50
N PHE A 356 -32.94 -16.89 20.33
CA PHE A 356 -34.01 -16.59 19.39
C PHE A 356 -34.90 -17.82 19.23
N ASP A 357 -36.17 -17.72 19.63
CA ASP A 357 -37.15 -18.83 19.56
C ASP A 357 -37.66 -19.08 18.13
N TRP A 358 -37.50 -18.11 17.23
CA TRP A 358 -37.78 -18.23 15.80
C TRP A 358 -36.65 -18.88 15.00
N LEU A 359 -35.42 -18.92 15.54
CA LEU A 359 -34.26 -19.46 14.84
C LEU A 359 -34.36 -20.99 14.74
N PRO A 360 -34.38 -21.59 13.53
CA PRO A 360 -34.49 -23.03 13.38
C PRO A 360 -33.27 -23.78 13.95
N LYS A 361 -33.47 -25.01 14.42
CA LYS A 361 -32.35 -25.89 14.81
C LYS A 361 -31.68 -26.48 13.57
N GLY A 362 -30.41 -26.15 13.35
CA GLY A 362 -29.59 -26.63 12.25
C GLY A 362 -28.27 -25.88 12.18
N THR A 363 -27.49 -26.14 11.13
CA THR A 363 -26.29 -25.36 10.79
C THR A 363 -26.64 -24.33 9.73
N PHE A 364 -26.27 -23.07 9.96
CA PHE A 364 -26.65 -21.94 9.11
C PHE A 364 -25.48 -20.96 8.97
N PRO A 365 -24.93 -20.76 7.75
CA PRO A 365 -23.89 -19.76 7.51
C PRO A 365 -24.27 -18.38 8.05
N GLY A 366 -23.32 -17.69 8.68
CA GLY A 366 -23.53 -16.44 9.41
C GLY A 366 -24.10 -16.59 10.83
N PHE A 367 -24.71 -17.72 11.18
CA PHE A 367 -25.33 -17.97 12.51
C PHE A 367 -24.58 -19.01 13.37
N ARG A 368 -23.31 -19.28 13.03
CA ARG A 368 -22.41 -20.25 13.68
C ARG A 368 -22.47 -20.23 15.21
N ASP A 369 -22.52 -19.04 15.82
CA ASP A 369 -22.46 -18.88 17.28
C ASP A 369 -23.71 -19.44 17.99
N TRP A 370 -24.86 -19.45 17.31
CA TRP A 370 -26.10 -20.04 17.83
C TRP A 370 -26.12 -21.57 17.75
N GLU A 371 -25.24 -22.19 16.96
CA GLU A 371 -25.13 -23.65 16.84
C GLU A 371 -24.50 -24.30 18.08
N ASP A 372 -23.48 -23.64 18.66
CA ASP A 372 -22.85 -24.04 19.93
C ASP A 372 -22.64 -22.83 20.85
N ARG A 373 -23.75 -22.37 21.43
CA ARG A 373 -23.82 -21.30 22.45
C ARG A 373 -23.03 -21.61 23.73
N SER A 374 -22.50 -22.82 23.89
CA SER A 374 -21.64 -23.19 25.04
C SER A 374 -20.15 -22.96 24.78
N ARG A 375 -19.78 -22.84 23.50
CA ARG A 375 -18.39 -22.69 23.02
C ARG A 375 -18.09 -21.29 22.52
N TYR A 376 -19.06 -20.64 21.86
CA TYR A 376 -18.88 -19.34 21.25
C TYR A 376 -19.40 -18.19 22.13
N SER A 377 -18.84 -17.01 21.93
CA SER A 377 -19.36 -15.73 22.43
C SER A 377 -19.70 -14.86 21.23
N HIS A 378 -20.66 -13.96 21.38
CA HIS A 378 -21.18 -13.13 20.31
C HIS A 378 -21.13 -11.65 20.69
N TYR A 379 -21.07 -10.77 19.70
CA TYR A 379 -21.09 -9.32 19.92
C TYR A 379 -22.40 -8.90 20.58
N ASN A 380 -22.31 -7.99 21.57
CA ASN A 380 -23.47 -7.45 22.26
C ASN A 380 -23.37 -5.93 22.37
N SER A 381 -24.27 -5.25 21.67
CA SER A 381 -24.35 -3.79 21.58
C SER A 381 -24.69 -3.10 22.91
N THR A 382 -25.16 -3.81 23.94
CA THR A 382 -25.32 -3.24 25.30
C THR A 382 -24.06 -3.32 26.16
N GLU A 383 -23.05 -4.06 25.71
CA GLU A 383 -21.78 -4.28 26.42
C GLU A 383 -20.60 -3.57 25.74
N ASP A 384 -20.78 -3.08 24.52
CA ASP A 384 -19.85 -2.20 23.80
C ASP A 384 -19.89 -0.76 24.38
N PRO A 385 -18.79 -0.24 24.95
CA PRO A 385 -18.71 1.12 25.52
C PRO A 385 -18.65 2.23 24.45
N LEU A 386 -18.52 1.91 23.16
CA LEU A 386 -18.49 2.86 22.03
C LEU A 386 -19.82 2.91 21.26
N HIS A 387 -20.67 1.90 21.38
CA HIS A 387 -21.95 1.84 20.67
C HIS A 387 -22.95 2.90 21.18
N ILE A 388 -23.63 3.55 20.23
CA ILE A 388 -24.75 4.46 20.49
C ILE A 388 -25.90 4.08 19.57
N SER A 389 -27.00 3.58 20.11
CA SER A 389 -28.20 3.31 19.32
C SER A 389 -29.04 4.57 19.11
N ASN A 390 -29.77 4.64 18.00
CA ASN A 390 -30.82 5.63 17.77
C ASN A 390 -32.21 5.01 17.58
N LEU A 391 -32.38 3.71 17.81
CA LEU A 391 -33.62 2.98 17.48
C LEU A 391 -34.85 3.42 18.29
N ASP A 392 -34.65 3.96 19.50
CA ASP A 392 -35.70 4.55 20.35
C ASP A 392 -36.23 5.91 19.83
N LEU A 393 -35.58 6.50 18.83
CA LEU A 393 -36.02 7.76 18.22
C LEU A 393 -37.09 7.53 17.15
N ASP A 394 -37.85 8.59 16.87
CA ASP A 394 -38.86 8.58 15.82
C ASP A 394 -38.22 8.62 14.42
N ILE A 395 -38.80 7.90 13.46
CA ILE A 395 -38.38 7.95 12.05
C ILE A 395 -38.60 9.37 11.52
N LEU A 396 -37.62 9.89 10.78
CA LEU A 396 -37.66 11.25 10.20
C LEU A 396 -38.97 11.47 9.45
N ALA A 397 -39.73 12.51 9.85
CA ALA A 397 -41.14 12.67 9.47
C ALA A 397 -41.44 12.55 7.95
N PRO A 398 -40.60 13.04 7.00
CA PRO A 398 -40.86 12.82 5.58
C PRO A 398 -40.75 11.35 5.16
N ILE A 399 -39.78 10.61 5.71
CA ILE A 399 -39.62 9.16 5.49
C ILE A 399 -40.82 8.43 6.08
N LYS A 400 -41.15 8.73 7.36
CA LYS A 400 -42.29 8.14 8.07
C LYS A 400 -43.59 8.30 7.29
N THR A 401 -43.86 9.50 6.77
CA THR A 401 -45.05 9.79 5.94
C THR A 401 -45.12 8.95 4.66
N ALA A 402 -43.98 8.62 4.02
CA ALA A 402 -43.94 7.80 2.81
C ALA A 402 -44.03 6.28 3.10
N LEU A 403 -43.53 5.84 4.26
CA LEU A 403 -43.70 4.46 4.72
C LEU A 403 -45.16 4.22 5.18
N ASP A 404 -45.73 5.15 5.95
CA ASP A 404 -47.10 5.10 6.47
C ASP A 404 -48.18 5.18 5.35
N SER A 405 -47.86 5.66 4.14
CA SER A 405 -48.80 5.61 3.00
C SER A 405 -48.96 4.19 2.41
N GLY A 406 -48.00 3.31 2.67
CA GLY A 406 -47.94 1.96 2.09
C GLY A 406 -47.47 1.89 0.62
N ASP A 407 -47.17 3.03 -0.02
CA ASP A 407 -46.66 3.08 -1.40
C ASP A 407 -45.22 2.55 -1.54
N VAL A 408 -44.40 2.70 -0.50
CA VAL A 408 -43.02 2.20 -0.49
C VAL A 408 -43.04 0.69 -0.28
N LYS A 409 -42.70 -0.07 -1.32
CA LYS A 409 -42.51 -1.53 -1.27
C LYS A 409 -41.12 -1.89 -1.80
N ILE A 410 -40.48 -2.86 -1.13
CA ILE A 410 -39.10 -3.27 -1.40
C ILE A 410 -39.10 -4.79 -1.63
N LYS A 411 -39.38 -5.17 -2.89
CA LYS A 411 -39.36 -6.56 -3.35
C LYS A 411 -37.94 -7.00 -3.68
N HIS A 412 -37.18 -6.16 -4.40
CA HIS A 412 -35.77 -6.37 -4.72
C HIS A 412 -34.87 -5.31 -4.07
N ILE A 413 -33.58 -5.64 -3.92
CA ILE A 413 -32.54 -4.74 -3.42
C ILE A 413 -31.31 -4.89 -4.32
N PHE A 414 -30.76 -3.76 -4.78
CA PHE A 414 -29.46 -3.68 -5.43
C PHE A 414 -28.51 -2.87 -4.54
N VAL A 415 -27.27 -3.34 -4.37
CA VAL A 415 -26.21 -2.66 -3.62
C VAL A 415 -25.02 -2.44 -4.55
N PHE A 416 -24.89 -1.23 -5.06
CA PHE A 416 -23.75 -0.81 -5.88
C PHE A 416 -22.60 -0.37 -4.96
N LYS A 417 -21.47 -1.06 -5.10
CA LYS A 417 -20.19 -0.72 -4.51
C LYS A 417 -19.34 -0.09 -5.60
N MET A 418 -19.20 1.23 -5.52
CA MET A 418 -18.61 2.05 -6.59
C MET A 418 -17.11 2.22 -6.36
N GLU A 419 -16.34 1.47 -7.13
CA GLU A 419 -14.88 1.41 -7.10
C GLU A 419 -14.22 2.80 -7.27
N SER A 420 -13.25 3.13 -6.41
CA SER A 420 -12.44 4.36 -6.42
C SER A 420 -13.27 5.66 -6.54
N THR A 421 -14.51 5.68 -6.04
CA THR A 421 -15.49 6.75 -6.30
C THR A 421 -15.64 7.74 -5.13
N ARG A 422 -15.05 8.93 -5.30
CA ARG A 422 -15.09 10.06 -4.34
C ARG A 422 -16.50 10.67 -4.20
N TYR A 423 -16.80 11.27 -3.05
CA TYR A 423 -18.04 12.05 -2.86
C TYR A 423 -18.18 13.28 -3.80
N ASP A 424 -17.09 13.90 -4.26
CA ASP A 424 -17.14 15.08 -5.13
C ASP A 424 -17.21 14.80 -6.64
N VAL A 425 -17.26 13.53 -7.05
CA VAL A 425 -17.63 13.09 -8.41
C VAL A 425 -19.05 12.53 -8.51
N PHE A 426 -19.74 12.23 -7.40
CA PHE A 426 -21.07 11.61 -7.42
C PHE A 426 -22.15 12.51 -6.75
N PRO A 427 -22.70 13.53 -7.45
CA PRO A 427 -22.30 14.04 -8.76
C PRO A 427 -21.13 15.05 -8.69
N LEU A 428 -20.48 15.27 -9.82
CA LEU A 428 -19.62 16.42 -10.06
C LEU A 428 -20.45 17.70 -9.90
N ARG A 429 -20.01 18.58 -9.01
CA ARG A 429 -20.70 19.83 -8.65
C ARG A 429 -19.87 21.05 -9.05
N ASN A 430 -20.55 22.14 -9.42
CA ASN A 430 -19.89 23.43 -9.55
C ASN A 430 -19.30 23.88 -8.20
N ASN A 431 -18.28 24.74 -8.24
CA ASN A 431 -17.59 25.29 -7.07
C ASN A 431 -16.92 24.26 -6.12
N SER A 432 -16.95 22.95 -6.40
CA SER A 432 -16.23 21.93 -5.61
C SER A 432 -14.71 22.09 -5.70
N TYR A 433 -13.95 21.44 -4.80
CA TYR A 433 -12.49 21.45 -4.86
C TYR A 433 -11.98 20.92 -6.21
N LEU A 434 -12.46 19.73 -6.61
CA LEU A 434 -12.21 19.15 -7.93
C LEU A 434 -12.57 20.13 -9.07
N TRP A 435 -13.78 20.70 -9.09
CA TRP A 435 -14.18 21.66 -10.13
C TRP A 435 -13.20 22.84 -10.24
N ASN A 436 -12.76 23.38 -9.11
CA ASN A 436 -11.76 24.45 -9.05
C ASN A 436 -10.37 23.98 -9.54
N ARG A 437 -9.96 22.72 -9.27
CA ARG A 437 -8.73 22.11 -9.79
C ARG A 437 -8.78 21.88 -11.30
N LEU A 438 -9.95 21.49 -11.85
CA LEU A 438 -10.17 21.40 -13.30
C LEU A 438 -10.14 22.80 -13.94
N GLN A 439 -10.84 23.78 -13.36
CA GLN A 439 -10.92 25.14 -13.91
C GLN A 439 -9.54 25.83 -13.96
N LYS A 440 -8.69 25.62 -12.95
CA LYS A 440 -7.30 26.14 -12.89
C LYS A 440 -6.36 25.53 -13.95
N SER A 441 -6.70 24.39 -14.56
CA SER A 441 -5.86 23.75 -15.60
C SER A 441 -5.88 24.51 -16.94
N TYR A 442 -6.92 25.32 -17.19
CA TYR A 442 -7.10 26.05 -18.44
C TYR A 442 -6.67 27.52 -18.33
N LYS A 443 -6.14 28.07 -19.44
CA LYS A 443 -5.61 29.44 -19.50
C LYS A 443 -6.65 30.47 -19.07
N GLY A 444 -6.29 31.29 -18.08
CA GLY A 444 -7.18 32.33 -17.55
C GLY A 444 -8.31 31.81 -16.64
N ASN A 445 -8.18 30.58 -16.13
CA ASN A 445 -9.13 29.91 -15.24
C ASN A 445 -10.55 29.82 -15.87
N LYS A 446 -10.63 29.44 -17.15
CA LYS A 446 -11.89 29.27 -17.89
C LYS A 446 -11.81 28.06 -18.81
N PHE A 447 -12.83 27.21 -18.75
CA PHE A 447 -12.99 26.08 -19.65
C PHE A 447 -13.23 26.55 -21.11
N PRO A 448 -12.69 25.85 -22.12
CA PRO A 448 -13.23 25.87 -23.47
C PRO A 448 -14.69 25.38 -23.45
N GLN A 449 -15.58 25.97 -24.26
CA GLN A 449 -17.01 25.64 -24.25
C GLN A 449 -17.26 24.12 -24.40
N ALA A 450 -16.62 23.48 -25.38
CA ALA A 450 -16.74 22.03 -25.58
C ALA A 450 -16.24 21.18 -24.40
N VAL A 451 -15.31 21.65 -23.57
CA VAL A 451 -14.92 20.97 -22.32
C VAL A 451 -16.00 21.15 -21.28
N GLN A 452 -16.52 22.38 -21.13
CA GLN A 452 -17.60 22.68 -20.20
C GLN A 452 -18.86 21.86 -20.54
N ASP A 453 -19.23 21.75 -21.81
CA ASP A 453 -20.41 20.98 -22.27
C ASP A 453 -20.30 19.49 -21.91
N ARG A 454 -19.08 18.91 -21.96
CA ARG A 454 -18.81 17.53 -21.54
C ARG A 454 -18.85 17.39 -20.02
N LEU A 455 -18.12 18.22 -19.27
CA LEU A 455 -18.14 18.22 -17.81
C LEU A 455 -19.54 18.42 -17.21
N VAL A 456 -20.38 19.26 -17.83
CA VAL A 456 -21.78 19.51 -17.40
C VAL A 456 -22.68 18.29 -17.58
N ASN A 457 -22.33 17.36 -18.48
CA ASN A 457 -23.08 16.14 -18.75
C ASN A 457 -22.42 14.86 -18.20
N LEU A 458 -21.24 14.97 -17.55
CA LEU A 458 -20.41 13.82 -17.15
C LEU A 458 -21.06 12.90 -16.10
N THR A 459 -21.82 13.47 -15.16
CA THR A 459 -22.36 12.75 -13.99
C THR A 459 -23.84 13.09 -13.79
N ARG A 460 -24.66 12.88 -14.82
CA ARG A 460 -26.09 13.23 -14.85
C ARG A 460 -26.93 12.24 -14.05
N THR A 461 -26.60 10.96 -14.12
CA THR A 461 -27.34 9.91 -13.42
C THR A 461 -27.07 9.98 -11.92
N ALA A 462 -25.85 10.31 -11.50
CA ALA A 462 -25.52 10.65 -10.12
C ALA A 462 -26.37 11.83 -9.59
N GLU A 463 -26.62 12.87 -10.39
CA GLU A 463 -27.52 13.98 -10.04
C GLU A 463 -29.00 13.54 -9.98
N ARG A 464 -29.44 12.63 -10.86
CA ARG A 464 -30.77 11.98 -10.79
C ARG A 464 -30.93 11.14 -9.51
N LEU A 465 -29.94 10.32 -9.16
CA LEU A 465 -29.95 9.36 -8.06
C LEU A 465 -29.83 10.03 -6.70
N THR A 466 -28.83 10.89 -6.51
CA THR A 466 -28.65 11.66 -5.26
C THR A 466 -29.76 12.69 -5.04
N GLY A 467 -30.35 13.20 -6.12
CA GLY A 467 -31.19 14.41 -6.06
C GLY A 467 -30.42 15.68 -5.68
N GLN A 468 -29.09 15.65 -5.65
CA GLN A 468 -28.24 16.78 -5.29
C GLN A 468 -27.94 17.63 -6.53
N PRO A 469 -28.37 18.90 -6.59
CA PRO A 469 -28.10 19.75 -7.76
C PRO A 469 -26.60 19.95 -7.99
N SER A 470 -26.14 19.71 -9.22
CA SER A 470 -24.77 20.03 -9.66
C SER A 470 -24.51 21.54 -9.74
N GLY A 471 -25.59 22.33 -9.83
CA GLY A 471 -25.54 23.78 -10.05
C GLY A 471 -25.14 24.16 -11.49
N PHE A 472 -25.01 23.20 -12.40
CA PHE A 472 -24.76 23.48 -13.81
C PHE A 472 -26.01 24.02 -14.51
N LYS A 473 -25.82 24.97 -15.44
CA LYS A 473 -26.90 25.50 -16.27
C LYS A 473 -27.13 24.56 -17.45
N ARG A 474 -28.32 23.95 -17.52
CA ARG A 474 -28.77 23.09 -18.62
C ARG A 474 -30.10 23.60 -19.17
N ASN A 475 -30.47 23.16 -20.37
CA ASN A 475 -31.78 23.47 -20.99
C ASN A 475 -32.92 22.62 -20.42
N GLU A 476 -32.59 21.53 -19.73
CA GLU A 476 -33.50 20.58 -19.10
C GLU A 476 -33.34 20.59 -17.58
N THR A 477 -34.39 20.20 -16.85
CA THR A 477 -34.32 19.98 -15.39
C THR A 477 -34.23 18.48 -15.13
N ILE A 478 -33.14 18.02 -14.53
CA ILE A 478 -33.02 16.62 -14.10
C ILE A 478 -34.02 16.38 -12.98
N LYS A 479 -35.00 15.50 -13.22
CA LYS A 479 -35.95 15.05 -12.21
C LYS A 479 -35.24 14.06 -11.28
N PRO A 480 -35.18 14.31 -9.95
CA PRO A 480 -34.65 13.33 -9.01
C PRO A 480 -35.42 12.00 -9.05
N TYR A 481 -34.74 10.90 -8.75
CA TYR A 481 -35.34 9.56 -8.69
C TYR A 481 -36.29 9.43 -7.49
N GLY A 482 -35.83 9.83 -6.30
CA GLY A 482 -36.47 9.59 -5.01
C GLY A 482 -35.50 8.83 -4.11
N GLY A 483 -35.31 9.26 -2.85
CA GLY A 483 -34.33 8.67 -1.96
C GLY A 483 -33.57 9.62 -1.02
N ILE A 484 -32.75 9.01 -0.16
CA ILE A 484 -31.96 9.67 0.87
C ILE A 484 -30.49 9.74 0.42
N ASN A 485 -29.90 10.93 0.36
CA ASN A 485 -28.49 11.17 0.06
C ASN A 485 -27.73 11.67 1.30
N MET A 486 -26.57 11.08 1.57
CA MET A 486 -25.72 11.41 2.71
C MET A 486 -24.49 12.21 2.27
N HIS A 487 -24.37 13.46 2.74
CA HIS A 487 -23.26 14.35 2.40
C HIS A 487 -21.95 14.07 3.16
N ASN A 488 -22.03 13.32 4.26
CA ASN A 488 -20.96 13.20 5.27
C ASN A 488 -20.72 11.70 5.58
N SER A 489 -20.51 10.91 4.52
CA SER A 489 -20.46 9.45 4.55
C SER A 489 -19.05 8.90 4.29
N TYR A 490 -18.66 7.90 5.06
CA TYR A 490 -17.30 7.34 5.06
C TYR A 490 -17.31 5.82 4.89
N THR A 491 -16.26 5.27 4.29
CA THR A 491 -16.12 3.81 4.18
C THR A 491 -15.63 3.19 5.51
N GLY A 492 -15.96 1.92 5.75
CA GLY A 492 -15.42 1.14 6.88
C GLY A 492 -14.00 0.61 6.63
N GLY A 493 -13.56 0.57 5.36
CA GLY A 493 -12.16 0.30 5.02
C GLY A 493 -11.79 0.89 3.67
N THR A 494 -10.57 1.41 3.52
CA THR A 494 -10.10 1.94 2.22
C THR A 494 -9.46 0.88 1.31
N PHE A 495 -9.58 -0.40 1.68
CA PHE A 495 -9.29 -1.54 0.82
C PHE A 495 -10.62 -2.15 0.36
N THR A 496 -10.80 -2.32 -0.95
CA THR A 496 -12.07 -2.67 -1.61
C THR A 496 -12.78 -3.84 -0.94
N LEU A 497 -12.07 -4.95 -0.68
CA LEU A 497 -12.66 -6.17 -0.09
C LEU A 497 -13.17 -5.96 1.35
N LYS A 498 -12.39 -5.29 2.20
CA LYS A 498 -12.79 -4.91 3.57
C LYS A 498 -14.00 -3.97 3.55
N SER A 499 -14.05 -3.06 2.57
CA SER A 499 -15.17 -2.14 2.39
C SER A 499 -16.47 -2.83 1.94
N ILE A 500 -16.37 -3.96 1.20
CA ILE A 500 -17.51 -4.80 0.80
C ILE A 500 -18.09 -5.51 2.01
N GLU A 501 -17.25 -6.10 2.88
CA GLU A 501 -17.69 -6.68 4.15
C GLU A 501 -18.42 -5.63 5.01
N ALA A 502 -17.80 -4.45 5.25
CA ALA A 502 -18.43 -3.38 6.04
C ALA A 502 -19.83 -2.99 5.51
N THR A 503 -19.99 -2.98 4.18
CA THR A 503 -21.26 -2.65 3.50
C THR A 503 -22.28 -3.79 3.57
N THR A 504 -21.83 -5.02 3.38
CA THR A 504 -22.68 -6.23 3.23
C THR A 504 -23.03 -6.87 4.58
N CYS A 505 -22.20 -6.63 5.59
CA CYS A 505 -22.28 -7.26 6.91
C CYS A 505 -22.52 -6.27 8.06
N GLY A 506 -22.42 -4.96 7.84
CA GLY A 506 -22.74 -3.96 8.86
C GLY A 506 -21.83 -3.98 10.09
N VAL A 507 -20.59 -4.45 9.90
CA VAL A 507 -19.54 -4.60 10.92
C VAL A 507 -18.33 -3.73 10.57
N GLU A 508 -17.51 -3.41 11.56
CA GLU A 508 -16.17 -2.87 11.32
C GLU A 508 -15.18 -4.00 10.90
N PRO A 509 -14.44 -3.87 9.78
CA PRO A 509 -13.58 -4.93 9.23
C PRO A 509 -12.41 -5.37 10.10
N LEU A 510 -11.77 -6.50 9.76
CA LEU A 510 -10.62 -7.01 10.52
C LEU A 510 -9.38 -6.13 10.31
N VAL A 511 -8.85 -5.64 11.44
CA VAL A 511 -7.61 -4.87 11.54
C VAL A 511 -6.40 -5.78 11.33
N VAL A 512 -6.19 -6.19 10.08
CA VAL A 512 -5.06 -6.98 9.60
C VAL A 512 -4.73 -6.57 8.17
N ASP A 513 -3.48 -6.81 7.77
CA ASP A 513 -2.99 -6.54 6.44
C ASP A 513 -3.60 -7.49 5.41
N PHE A 514 -4.14 -6.97 4.31
CA PHE A 514 -4.85 -7.72 3.26
C PHE A 514 -6.15 -8.41 3.73
N ASN A 515 -6.88 -9.03 2.81
CA ASN A 515 -8.11 -9.78 3.07
C ASN A 515 -7.81 -11.10 3.78
N HIS A 516 -8.27 -11.22 5.03
CA HIS A 516 -8.20 -12.44 5.85
C HIS A 516 -9.52 -12.73 6.58
N GLU A 517 -10.55 -11.91 6.37
CA GLU A 517 -11.85 -12.02 6.99
C GLU A 517 -12.54 -13.36 6.68
N TYR A 518 -12.28 -13.92 5.49
CA TYR A 518 -12.72 -15.26 5.10
C TYR A 518 -12.05 -16.41 5.90
N GLU A 519 -10.94 -16.15 6.60
CA GLU A 519 -10.23 -17.11 7.47
C GLU A 519 -10.65 -17.01 8.94
N HIS A 520 -11.51 -16.03 9.25
CA HIS A 520 -11.86 -15.57 10.58
C HIS A 520 -13.37 -15.55 10.82
N HIS A 521 -13.79 -15.19 12.04
CA HIS A 521 -15.20 -15.15 12.39
C HIS A 521 -15.81 -13.79 12.09
N ILE A 522 -16.56 -13.67 10.99
CA ILE A 522 -17.39 -12.49 10.73
C ILE A 522 -18.51 -12.47 11.77
N TYR A 523 -18.37 -11.58 12.75
CA TYR A 523 -19.07 -11.64 14.04
C TYR A 523 -20.54 -11.18 14.03
N GLN A 524 -21.10 -10.86 12.85
CA GLN A 524 -22.53 -10.68 12.63
C GLN A 524 -22.99 -11.39 11.35
N PRO A 525 -24.24 -11.88 11.28
CA PRO A 525 -24.79 -12.43 10.06
C PRO A 525 -24.89 -11.36 8.98
N CYS A 526 -24.10 -11.48 7.91
CA CYS A 526 -24.20 -10.60 6.74
C CYS A 526 -25.59 -10.61 6.09
N MET A 527 -25.94 -9.55 5.34
CA MET A 527 -27.25 -9.43 4.69
C MET A 527 -27.65 -10.68 3.87
N PRO A 528 -26.78 -11.32 3.05
CA PRO A 528 -27.11 -12.60 2.42
C PRO A 528 -27.50 -13.72 3.42
N HIS A 529 -26.83 -13.82 4.57
CA HIS A 529 -27.18 -14.77 5.63
C HIS A 529 -28.56 -14.47 6.23
N ILE A 530 -28.85 -13.19 6.53
CA ILE A 530 -30.16 -12.77 7.06
C ILE A 530 -31.26 -13.09 6.06
N LEU A 531 -31.10 -12.72 4.78
CA LEU A 531 -32.11 -12.93 3.76
C LEU A 531 -32.33 -14.43 3.45
N ASN A 532 -31.27 -15.24 3.43
CA ASN A 532 -31.39 -16.71 3.39
C ASN A 532 -32.18 -17.22 4.62
N MET A 533 -31.85 -16.76 5.84
CA MET A 533 -32.53 -17.15 7.09
C MET A 533 -34.03 -16.79 7.08
N LEU A 534 -34.39 -15.56 6.71
CA LEU A 534 -35.78 -15.12 6.55
C LEU A 534 -36.55 -16.04 5.59
N SER A 535 -35.91 -16.49 4.52
CA SER A 535 -36.47 -17.42 3.53
C SER A 535 -36.66 -18.84 4.06
N THR A 536 -36.06 -19.21 5.19
CA THR A 536 -36.37 -20.48 5.89
C THR A 536 -37.56 -20.35 6.84
N LEU A 537 -37.83 -19.14 7.35
CA LEU A 537 -38.96 -18.87 8.24
C LEU A 537 -40.28 -18.90 7.45
N THR A 538 -40.31 -18.24 6.28
CA THR A 538 -41.45 -18.21 5.36
C THR A 538 -40.96 -18.39 3.93
N ASN A 539 -41.47 -19.43 3.25
CA ASN A 539 -41.29 -19.69 1.82
C ASN A 539 -42.62 -20.20 1.27
N ASP A 540 -43.30 -19.37 0.50
CA ASP A 540 -44.47 -19.76 -0.28
C ASP A 540 -44.44 -19.06 -1.65
N SER A 541 -43.74 -19.69 -2.60
CA SER A 541 -43.70 -19.28 -4.01
C SER A 541 -45.03 -19.52 -4.76
N HIS A 542 -46.07 -20.05 -4.09
CA HIS A 542 -47.43 -20.05 -4.63
C HIS A 542 -48.27 -18.85 -4.14
N SER A 543 -47.77 -18.09 -3.16
CA SER A 543 -48.38 -16.84 -2.72
C SER A 543 -48.31 -15.75 -3.79
N LYS A 544 -49.34 -14.91 -3.83
CA LYS A 544 -49.35 -13.66 -4.62
C LYS A 544 -48.76 -12.47 -3.85
N ASP A 545 -48.47 -12.64 -2.58
CA ASP A 545 -47.84 -11.63 -1.74
C ASP A 545 -46.31 -11.85 -1.77
N PHE A 546 -45.57 -10.89 -2.33
CA PHE A 546 -44.13 -11.01 -2.47
C PHE A 546 -43.40 -11.07 -1.11
N THR A 547 -44.03 -10.68 0.01
CA THR A 547 -43.42 -10.81 1.33
C THR A 547 -43.22 -12.26 1.77
N HIS A 548 -43.93 -13.20 1.13
CA HIS A 548 -43.80 -14.65 1.33
C HIS A 548 -42.78 -15.32 0.39
N TRP A 549 -42.26 -14.58 -0.60
CA TRP A 549 -41.33 -15.11 -1.59
C TRP A 549 -39.90 -15.23 -1.00
N PRO A 550 -39.19 -16.35 -1.24
CA PRO A 550 -37.82 -16.54 -0.76
C PRO A 550 -36.85 -15.56 -1.45
N TRP A 551 -35.81 -15.16 -0.74
CA TRP A 551 -34.74 -14.32 -1.26
C TRP A 551 -33.68 -15.13 -2.03
N ARG A 552 -33.14 -14.49 -3.07
CA ARG A 552 -32.01 -14.93 -3.88
C ARG A 552 -30.86 -13.92 -3.75
N PRO A 553 -29.92 -14.10 -2.81
CA PRO A 553 -28.68 -13.34 -2.79
C PRO A 553 -27.78 -13.68 -3.98
N ALA A 554 -27.26 -12.66 -4.65
CA ALA A 554 -26.35 -12.74 -5.80
C ALA A 554 -25.26 -11.67 -5.74
N PHE A 555 -24.11 -11.95 -6.35
CA PHE A 555 -22.99 -11.02 -6.47
C PHE A 555 -22.55 -10.96 -7.93
N MET A 556 -22.37 -9.76 -8.50
CA MET A 556 -21.97 -9.62 -9.90
C MET A 556 -20.91 -8.54 -10.10
N GLN A 557 -19.84 -8.84 -10.82
CA GLN A 557 -18.83 -7.88 -11.25
C GLN A 557 -18.29 -8.27 -12.63
N SER A 558 -17.85 -7.30 -13.41
CA SER A 558 -17.30 -7.53 -14.75
C SER A 558 -15.78 -7.81 -14.73
N ILE A 559 -15.20 -7.87 -13.53
CA ILE A 559 -13.77 -8.02 -13.24
C ILE A 559 -13.45 -9.33 -12.48
N THR A 560 -12.17 -9.64 -12.33
CA THR A 560 -11.66 -10.83 -11.62
C THR A 560 -11.91 -10.78 -10.11
N ASP A 561 -12.28 -11.92 -9.52
CA ASP A 561 -12.31 -12.15 -8.06
C ASP A 561 -11.07 -12.92 -7.56
N THR A 562 -10.08 -13.16 -8.43
CA THR A 562 -8.85 -13.88 -8.04
C THR A 562 -7.87 -13.01 -7.25
N TYR A 563 -8.05 -11.68 -7.27
CA TYR A 563 -7.24 -10.75 -6.50
C TYR A 563 -7.51 -10.89 -5.00
N ASP A 564 -6.42 -11.03 -4.23
CA ASP A 564 -6.40 -11.07 -2.76
C ASP A 564 -7.54 -11.91 -2.13
N HIS A 565 -7.81 -13.08 -2.72
CA HIS A 565 -8.80 -14.05 -2.25
C HIS A 565 -10.27 -13.56 -2.12
N GLN A 566 -10.71 -12.66 -3.01
CA GLN A 566 -12.14 -12.32 -3.14
C GLN A 566 -13.00 -13.56 -3.48
N ASP A 567 -12.44 -14.55 -4.19
CA ASP A 567 -13.01 -15.88 -4.48
C ASP A 567 -13.47 -16.64 -3.21
N ARG A 568 -12.84 -16.36 -2.07
CA ARG A 568 -13.16 -16.96 -0.76
C ARG A 568 -13.99 -16.04 0.11
N LEU A 569 -13.74 -14.73 0.05
CA LEU A 569 -14.53 -13.75 0.80
C LEU A 569 -15.99 -13.74 0.34
N THR A 570 -16.25 -13.70 -0.96
CA THR A 570 -17.63 -13.57 -1.48
C THR A 570 -18.55 -14.72 -1.01
N PRO A 571 -18.12 -16.00 -1.02
CA PRO A 571 -18.85 -17.08 -0.34
C PRO A 571 -18.96 -16.93 1.18
N ALA A 572 -17.92 -16.43 1.87
CA ALA A 572 -17.95 -16.20 3.32
C ALA A 572 -18.94 -15.10 3.75
N LEU A 573 -19.24 -14.12 2.87
CA LEU A 573 -20.30 -13.13 3.09
C LEU A 573 -21.73 -13.72 2.88
N GLY A 574 -21.85 -14.98 2.48
CA GLY A 574 -23.11 -15.71 2.34
C GLY A 574 -23.72 -15.73 0.93
N PHE A 575 -22.97 -15.29 -0.09
CA PHE A 575 -23.37 -15.47 -1.49
C PHE A 575 -23.08 -16.91 -1.94
N LYS A 576 -24.01 -17.55 -2.64
CA LYS A 576 -23.82 -18.92 -3.12
C LYS A 576 -23.08 -18.91 -4.47
N PRO A 577 -22.10 -19.80 -4.72
CA PRO A 577 -21.33 -19.80 -5.97
C PRO A 577 -22.17 -19.81 -7.26
N GLU A 578 -23.33 -20.48 -7.27
CA GLU A 578 -24.25 -20.50 -8.41
C GLU A 578 -24.99 -19.17 -8.70
N ASN A 579 -24.78 -18.16 -7.86
CA ASN A 579 -25.28 -16.79 -8.01
C ASN A 579 -24.15 -15.74 -8.04
N ILE A 580 -22.90 -16.16 -8.23
CA ILE A 580 -21.74 -15.27 -8.40
C ILE A 580 -21.41 -15.14 -9.90
N VAL A 581 -21.23 -13.91 -10.39
CA VAL A 581 -20.77 -13.61 -11.75
C VAL A 581 -19.51 -12.74 -11.69
N THR A 582 -18.44 -13.21 -12.32
CA THR A 582 -17.12 -12.58 -12.43
C THR A 582 -16.56 -12.72 -13.85
N VAL A 583 -15.44 -12.07 -14.16
CA VAL A 583 -14.82 -12.18 -15.49
C VAL A 583 -14.47 -13.64 -15.86
N GLU A 584 -14.09 -14.47 -14.89
CA GLU A 584 -13.79 -15.90 -15.05
C GLU A 584 -15.03 -16.69 -15.49
N SER A 585 -16.20 -16.34 -14.95
CA SER A 585 -17.47 -16.97 -15.33
C SER A 585 -17.93 -16.55 -16.73
N ILE A 586 -17.76 -15.27 -17.08
CA ILE A 586 -18.12 -14.68 -18.38
C ILE A 586 -17.22 -15.25 -19.48
N ASP A 587 -15.89 -15.28 -19.25
CA ASP A 587 -14.91 -15.89 -20.15
C ASP A 587 -15.26 -17.36 -20.44
N LYS A 588 -15.70 -18.10 -19.42
CA LYS A 588 -16.06 -19.52 -19.52
C LYS A 588 -17.38 -19.76 -20.24
N GLU A 589 -18.37 -18.89 -20.04
CA GLU A 589 -19.67 -18.95 -20.73
C GLU A 589 -19.51 -18.66 -22.23
N HIS A 590 -18.84 -17.55 -22.56
CA HIS A 590 -18.69 -17.08 -23.95
C HIS A 590 -17.46 -17.66 -24.68
N ALA A 591 -16.72 -18.60 -24.09
CA ALA A 591 -15.50 -19.21 -24.66
C ALA A 591 -15.63 -19.77 -26.10
N ASN A 592 -16.85 -20.09 -26.54
CA ASN A 592 -17.15 -20.56 -27.89
C ASN A 592 -18.28 -19.75 -28.57
N ASP A 593 -18.70 -18.63 -27.99
CA ASP A 593 -19.80 -17.81 -28.48
C ASP A 593 -19.28 -16.68 -29.39
N THR A 594 -19.54 -16.79 -30.69
CA THR A 594 -19.15 -15.80 -31.69
C THR A 594 -20.08 -14.58 -31.77
N SER A 595 -21.12 -14.52 -30.93
CA SER A 595 -21.98 -13.34 -30.77
C SER A 595 -21.53 -12.41 -29.64
N TRP A 596 -20.73 -12.91 -28.68
CA TRP A 596 -20.10 -12.09 -27.66
C TRP A 596 -19.05 -11.16 -28.29
N THR A 597 -19.24 -9.86 -28.08
CA THR A 597 -18.47 -8.78 -28.75
C THR A 597 -17.96 -7.72 -27.77
N ALA A 598 -18.09 -7.96 -26.46
CA ALA A 598 -17.47 -7.10 -25.47
C ALA A 598 -15.94 -7.32 -25.45
N GLU A 599 -15.19 -6.23 -25.42
CA GLU A 599 -13.72 -6.25 -25.26
C GLU A 599 -13.34 -5.90 -23.82
N LYS A 600 -12.29 -6.52 -23.29
CA LYS A 600 -11.76 -6.18 -21.96
C LYS A 600 -11.03 -4.83 -22.03
N PHE A 601 -11.28 -3.94 -21.06
CA PHE A 601 -10.68 -2.60 -21.07
C PHE A 601 -9.21 -2.63 -20.61
N ASN A 602 -8.86 -3.55 -19.71
CA ASN A 602 -7.48 -3.89 -19.33
C ASN A 602 -7.45 -5.30 -18.70
N PHE A 603 -6.45 -5.57 -17.84
CA PHE A 603 -6.26 -6.87 -17.19
C PHE A 603 -7.29 -7.20 -16.10
N TRP A 604 -8.09 -6.23 -15.62
CA TRP A 604 -9.13 -6.48 -14.60
C TRP A 604 -10.36 -7.18 -15.18
N GLY A 605 -10.85 -6.75 -16.36
CA GLY A 605 -12.00 -7.39 -17.01
C GLY A 605 -12.73 -6.54 -18.04
N TYR A 606 -14.05 -6.70 -18.11
CA TYR A 606 -14.95 -6.03 -19.05
C TYR A 606 -15.53 -4.73 -18.46
N PRO A 607 -15.96 -3.76 -19.29
CA PRO A 607 -16.75 -2.63 -18.84
C PRO A 607 -18.04 -3.10 -18.17
N ASP A 608 -18.45 -2.44 -17.09
CA ASP A 608 -19.58 -2.87 -16.25
C ASP A 608 -20.92 -2.99 -17.02
N SER A 609 -21.07 -2.25 -18.11
CA SER A 609 -22.21 -2.35 -19.03
C SER A 609 -22.33 -3.71 -19.73
N SER A 610 -21.30 -4.57 -19.73
CA SER A 610 -21.41 -5.96 -20.20
C SER A 610 -22.36 -6.80 -19.33
N LEU A 611 -22.58 -6.39 -18.07
CA LEU A 611 -23.50 -7.04 -17.14
C LEU A 611 -24.98 -6.74 -17.44
N ALA A 612 -25.30 -5.86 -18.39
CA ALA A 612 -26.68 -5.51 -18.75
C ALA A 612 -27.57 -6.73 -19.07
N GLY A 613 -27.03 -7.74 -19.74
CA GLY A 613 -27.73 -9.01 -20.01
C GLY A 613 -27.96 -9.83 -18.73
N TYR A 614 -26.90 -9.99 -17.93
CA TYR A 614 -26.92 -10.73 -16.66
C TYR A 614 -27.90 -10.11 -15.65
N PHE A 615 -27.93 -8.78 -15.52
CA PHE A 615 -28.84 -8.07 -14.63
C PHE A 615 -30.30 -8.24 -15.06
N ARG A 616 -30.60 -8.07 -16.35
CA ARG A 616 -31.96 -8.29 -16.88
C ARG A 616 -32.39 -9.74 -16.65
N HIS A 617 -31.53 -10.72 -16.96
CA HIS A 617 -31.83 -12.13 -16.71
C HIS A 617 -32.04 -12.45 -15.22
N ALA A 618 -31.25 -11.87 -14.30
CA ALA A 618 -31.40 -12.08 -12.87
C ALA A 618 -32.74 -11.55 -12.33
N ILE A 619 -33.20 -10.39 -12.82
CA ILE A 619 -34.51 -9.82 -12.49
C ILE A 619 -35.64 -10.69 -13.06
N GLU A 620 -35.58 -10.97 -14.37
CA GLU A 620 -36.59 -11.79 -15.06
C GLU A 620 -36.76 -13.18 -14.43
N LYS A 621 -35.64 -13.83 -14.08
CA LYS A 621 -35.60 -15.13 -13.41
C LYS A 621 -36.18 -15.08 -12.00
N ALA A 622 -35.89 -14.01 -11.24
CA ALA A 622 -36.45 -13.84 -9.91
C ALA A 622 -37.98 -13.68 -9.99
N GLU A 623 -38.47 -12.81 -10.87
CA GLU A 623 -39.92 -12.60 -11.08
C GLU A 623 -40.62 -13.87 -11.57
N GLN A 624 -40.02 -14.62 -12.51
CA GLN A 624 -40.58 -15.89 -13.03
C GLN A 624 -40.67 -17.00 -11.97
N ASN A 625 -39.72 -17.04 -11.03
CA ASN A 625 -39.66 -18.06 -9.98
C ASN A 625 -40.44 -17.68 -8.71
N HIS A 626 -40.97 -16.45 -8.62
CA HIS A 626 -41.41 -15.83 -7.37
C HIS A 626 -40.28 -15.83 -6.31
N GLU A 627 -39.11 -15.30 -6.66
CA GLU A 627 -37.96 -15.05 -5.78
C GLU A 627 -37.73 -13.54 -5.62
N ARG A 628 -37.16 -13.12 -4.49
CA ARG A 628 -36.77 -11.72 -4.20
C ARG A 628 -35.28 -11.53 -4.43
N LEU A 629 -34.89 -10.63 -5.33
CA LEU A 629 -33.46 -10.45 -5.66
C LEU A 629 -32.76 -9.54 -4.64
N PHE A 630 -31.65 -10.00 -4.08
CA PHE A 630 -30.66 -9.15 -3.40
C PHE A 630 -29.34 -9.26 -4.19
N LEU A 631 -28.96 -8.21 -4.91
CA LEU A 631 -27.79 -8.23 -5.78
C LEU A 631 -26.77 -7.19 -5.32
N THR A 632 -25.57 -7.63 -4.95
CA THR A 632 -24.42 -6.75 -4.72
C THR A 632 -23.56 -6.69 -5.98
N HIS A 633 -23.11 -5.50 -6.36
CA HIS A 633 -22.30 -5.28 -7.55
C HIS A 633 -21.13 -4.36 -7.25
N LEU A 634 -19.91 -4.87 -7.41
CA LEU A 634 -18.68 -4.07 -7.46
C LEU A 634 -18.49 -3.58 -8.90
N THR A 635 -18.38 -2.27 -9.10
CA THR A 635 -18.01 -1.72 -10.41
C THR A 635 -16.50 -1.89 -10.67
N GLY A 636 -16.07 -2.06 -11.92
CA GLY A 636 -14.66 -2.32 -12.24
C GLY A 636 -13.91 -1.19 -12.93
N ILE A 637 -14.59 -0.43 -13.81
CA ILE A 637 -13.88 0.45 -14.77
C ILE A 637 -13.18 1.67 -14.14
N THR A 638 -13.53 2.01 -12.89
CA THR A 638 -12.97 3.16 -12.16
C THR A 638 -11.72 2.83 -11.32
N HIS A 639 -11.23 1.59 -11.32
CA HIS A 639 -9.92 1.24 -10.73
C HIS A 639 -8.75 1.66 -11.66
N HIS A 640 -7.59 1.96 -11.07
CA HIS A 640 -6.34 2.21 -11.81
C HIS A 640 -5.95 1.00 -12.70
N PRO A 641 -5.52 1.16 -13.96
CA PRO A 641 -5.05 2.39 -14.64
C PRO A 641 -6.11 3.22 -15.40
N TRP A 642 -7.40 3.04 -15.13
CA TRP A 642 -8.50 3.81 -15.76
C TRP A 642 -8.54 3.73 -17.29
N ASP A 643 -8.27 2.53 -17.84
CA ASP A 643 -8.41 2.32 -19.28
C ASP A 643 -9.87 2.32 -19.72
N THR A 644 -10.14 2.96 -20.84
CA THR A 644 -11.45 2.93 -21.53
C THR A 644 -11.42 1.90 -22.66
N PRO A 645 -12.58 1.37 -23.10
CA PRO A 645 -12.68 0.58 -24.33
C PRO A 645 -12.07 1.31 -25.52
N GLY A 646 -11.19 0.62 -26.26
CA GLY A 646 -10.43 1.22 -27.37
C GLY A 646 -9.38 2.27 -26.96
N HIS A 647 -9.14 2.48 -25.66
CA HIS A 647 -8.28 3.53 -25.08
C HIS A 647 -8.59 4.94 -25.64
N HIS A 648 -9.88 5.26 -25.77
CA HIS A 648 -10.35 6.57 -26.23
C HIS A 648 -10.68 7.47 -25.04
N TYR A 649 -10.15 8.70 -25.05
CA TYR A 649 -10.29 9.65 -23.94
C TYR A 649 -10.68 11.03 -24.45
N GLU A 650 -11.73 11.59 -23.87
CA GLU A 650 -12.13 12.99 -24.06
C GLU A 650 -11.27 13.92 -23.19
N GLU A 651 -10.85 15.07 -23.73
CA GLU A 651 -10.17 16.11 -22.93
C GLU A 651 -11.16 16.77 -21.95
N LEU A 652 -11.07 16.40 -20.67
CA LEU A 652 -11.87 16.94 -19.56
C LEU A 652 -11.05 17.89 -18.67
N ILE A 653 -9.72 17.81 -18.71
CA ILE A 653 -8.78 18.66 -17.98
C ILE A 653 -7.65 19.17 -18.90
N GLY A 654 -7.19 20.39 -18.68
CA GLY A 654 -6.19 21.05 -19.52
C GLY A 654 -4.82 20.34 -19.45
N PRO A 655 -4.14 20.13 -20.59
CA PRO A 655 -2.94 19.31 -20.65
C PRO A 655 -1.73 19.97 -19.97
N GLN A 656 -1.30 19.41 -18.82
CA GLN A 656 -0.15 19.90 -18.07
C GLN A 656 1.10 19.04 -18.32
N LYS A 657 1.99 19.53 -19.17
CA LYS A 657 3.34 18.95 -19.32
C LYS A 657 4.30 19.63 -18.33
N ASN A 658 4.56 18.96 -17.21
CA ASN A 658 5.73 19.26 -16.38
C ASN A 658 7.02 18.77 -17.10
N VAL A 659 8.19 18.93 -16.47
CA VAL A 659 9.50 18.59 -17.11
C VAL A 659 9.73 17.08 -17.27
N PHE A 660 8.94 16.23 -16.60
CA PHE A 660 9.10 14.77 -16.55
C PHE A 660 7.94 13.98 -17.22
N GLY A 661 6.76 14.58 -17.39
CA GLY A 661 5.55 13.94 -17.93
C GLY A 661 4.38 13.86 -16.93
N GLY A 662 3.22 13.38 -17.38
CA GLY A 662 2.12 12.88 -16.52
C GLY A 662 1.13 13.88 -15.88
N GLY A 663 1.51 15.13 -15.63
CA GLY A 663 0.87 16.00 -14.61
C GLY A 663 -0.66 16.24 -14.56
N ASN A 664 -1.44 15.85 -15.56
CA ASN A 664 -2.92 15.84 -15.53
C ASN A 664 -3.54 14.64 -16.30
N GLU A 665 -2.74 13.71 -16.83
CA GLU A 665 -3.27 12.66 -17.72
C GLU A 665 -4.15 11.65 -16.96
N ASP A 666 -3.68 11.19 -15.81
CA ASP A 666 -4.36 10.21 -14.97
C ASP A 666 -5.72 10.73 -14.47
N LEU A 667 -5.78 12.00 -14.05
CA LEU A 667 -7.03 12.66 -13.68
C LEU A 667 -7.96 12.85 -14.89
N ASN A 668 -7.44 12.96 -16.12
CA ASN A 668 -8.27 12.92 -17.32
C ASN A 668 -8.88 11.53 -17.55
N ARG A 669 -8.08 10.46 -17.40
CA ARG A 669 -8.52 9.06 -17.55
C ARG A 669 -9.59 8.70 -16.51
N TYR A 670 -9.33 8.97 -15.23
CA TYR A 670 -10.29 8.78 -14.13
C TYR A 670 -11.64 9.46 -14.38
N LEU A 671 -11.64 10.72 -14.85
CA LEU A 671 -12.89 11.42 -15.17
C LEU A 671 -13.64 10.80 -16.37
N ASN A 672 -12.93 10.21 -17.34
CA ASN A 672 -13.57 9.49 -18.44
C ASN A 672 -14.22 8.19 -17.95
N THR A 673 -13.56 7.41 -17.10
CA THR A 673 -14.13 6.15 -16.57
C THR A 673 -15.28 6.40 -15.59
N GLN A 674 -15.24 7.47 -14.80
CA GLN A 674 -16.39 7.96 -14.02
C GLN A 674 -17.61 8.28 -14.93
N GLY A 675 -17.40 8.90 -16.09
CA GLY A 675 -18.46 9.14 -17.08
C GLY A 675 -19.03 7.86 -17.70
N LEU A 676 -18.21 6.84 -17.92
CA LEU A 676 -18.68 5.51 -18.36
C LEU A 676 -19.54 4.82 -17.28
N ASN A 677 -19.16 4.94 -16.00
CA ASN A 677 -19.95 4.42 -14.89
C ASN A 677 -21.29 5.16 -14.73
N ASP A 678 -21.35 6.49 -14.91
CA ASP A 678 -22.62 7.25 -14.85
C ASP A 678 -23.64 6.80 -15.93
N HIS A 679 -23.16 6.41 -17.11
CA HIS A 679 -24.00 5.85 -18.18
C HIS A 679 -24.33 4.35 -17.98
N TRP A 680 -23.49 3.59 -17.28
CA TRP A 680 -23.88 2.27 -16.78
C TRP A 680 -25.03 2.38 -15.77
N TYR A 681 -24.99 3.33 -14.84
CA TYR A 681 -26.09 3.57 -13.91
C TYR A 681 -27.38 4.00 -14.64
N GLU A 682 -27.27 4.76 -15.74
CA GLU A 682 -28.42 5.09 -16.60
C GLU A 682 -29.02 3.83 -17.24
N THR A 683 -28.17 2.97 -17.80
CA THR A 683 -28.54 1.68 -18.40
C THR A 683 -29.21 0.76 -17.38
N PHE A 684 -28.68 0.69 -16.16
CA PHE A 684 -29.28 -0.07 -15.06
C PHE A 684 -30.67 0.44 -14.68
N LEU A 685 -30.86 1.76 -14.51
CA LEU A 685 -32.18 2.32 -14.23
C LEU A 685 -33.18 2.04 -15.37
N ASN A 686 -32.73 2.09 -16.63
CA ASN A 686 -33.55 1.70 -17.77
C ASN A 686 -33.93 0.21 -17.72
N ILE A 687 -33.04 -0.70 -17.31
CA ILE A 687 -33.37 -2.12 -17.10
C ILE A 687 -34.46 -2.30 -16.02
N LEU A 688 -34.40 -1.55 -14.90
CA LEU A 688 -35.44 -1.58 -13.87
C LEU A 688 -36.79 -1.05 -14.38
N GLU A 689 -36.79 -0.05 -15.26
CA GLU A 689 -37.99 0.52 -15.87
C GLU A 689 -38.58 -0.42 -16.96
N GLU A 690 -37.74 -1.03 -17.79
CA GLU A 690 -38.13 -2.03 -18.81
C GLU A 690 -38.72 -3.31 -18.20
N THR A 691 -38.10 -3.82 -17.13
CA THR A 691 -38.58 -5.01 -16.40
C THR A 691 -39.75 -4.70 -15.46
N GLY A 692 -40.13 -3.43 -15.30
CA GLY A 692 -41.27 -2.98 -14.49
C GLY A 692 -41.02 -2.90 -12.97
N VAL A 693 -39.89 -3.43 -12.47
CA VAL A 693 -39.61 -3.54 -11.03
C VAL A 693 -39.09 -2.26 -10.37
N ALA A 694 -38.88 -1.18 -11.12
CA ALA A 694 -38.31 0.08 -10.62
C ALA A 694 -39.00 0.67 -9.37
N ASN A 695 -40.34 0.58 -9.27
CA ASN A 695 -41.07 1.06 -8.08
C ASN A 695 -40.84 0.18 -6.84
N GLU A 696 -40.54 -1.10 -7.04
CA GLU A 696 -40.44 -2.14 -5.99
C GLU A 696 -38.97 -2.49 -5.66
N THR A 697 -38.02 -1.72 -6.19
CA THR A 697 -36.59 -1.94 -6.00
C THR A 697 -35.99 -0.85 -5.12
N LEU A 698 -35.25 -1.23 -4.09
CA LEU A 698 -34.34 -0.34 -3.38
C LEU A 698 -32.97 -0.42 -4.04
N VAL A 699 -32.43 0.72 -4.47
CA VAL A 699 -31.06 0.85 -4.97
C VAL A 699 -30.22 1.56 -3.92
N VAL A 700 -29.30 0.85 -3.28
CA VAL A 700 -28.29 1.43 -2.40
C VAL A 700 -27.00 1.62 -3.19
N MET A 701 -26.38 2.78 -3.09
CA MET A 701 -25.11 3.07 -3.78
C MET A 701 -24.13 3.71 -2.81
N THR A 702 -22.93 3.14 -2.69
CA THR A 702 -21.84 3.68 -1.87
C THR A 702 -20.50 3.54 -2.58
N GLY A 703 -19.57 4.46 -2.36
CA GLY A 703 -18.17 4.22 -2.74
C GLY A 703 -17.57 3.04 -1.95
N ASP A 704 -16.54 2.41 -2.51
CA ASP A 704 -15.70 1.45 -1.78
C ASP A 704 -14.60 2.20 -0.99
N HIS A 705 -13.91 3.09 -1.68
CA HIS A 705 -13.05 4.16 -1.20
C HIS A 705 -13.09 5.32 -2.21
N GLY A 706 -12.53 6.46 -1.85
CA GLY A 706 -12.25 7.54 -2.80
C GLY A 706 -10.82 7.44 -3.33
N ILE A 707 -10.25 8.56 -3.80
CA ILE A 707 -8.86 8.62 -4.28
C ILE A 707 -8.31 10.05 -4.16
N SER A 708 -7.03 10.19 -3.81
CA SER A 708 -6.35 11.47 -3.51
C SER A 708 -5.64 12.13 -4.71
N LEU A 709 -5.77 11.54 -5.90
CA LEU A 709 -5.23 11.97 -7.20
C LEU A 709 -5.40 13.48 -7.55
N VAL A 710 -6.39 14.15 -6.95
CA VAL A 710 -6.70 15.57 -7.17
C VAL A 710 -5.91 16.47 -6.20
N GLU A 711 -5.56 15.96 -5.02
CA GLU A 711 -4.90 16.65 -3.91
C GLU A 711 -3.37 16.45 -3.92
N ASP A 712 -2.90 15.20 -3.97
CA ASP A 712 -1.46 14.85 -3.92
C ASP A 712 -0.93 14.23 -5.23
N GLY A 713 -1.80 13.64 -6.04
CA GLY A 713 -1.46 12.97 -7.29
C GLY A 713 -1.28 11.44 -7.19
N ASN A 714 -1.54 10.83 -6.03
CA ASN A 714 -1.38 9.39 -5.84
C ASN A 714 -2.52 8.59 -6.49
N VAL A 715 -2.18 7.42 -7.04
CA VAL A 715 -3.10 6.58 -7.84
C VAL A 715 -3.82 5.48 -7.04
N THR A 716 -3.64 5.46 -5.71
CA THR A 716 -4.15 4.43 -4.81
C THR A 716 -4.29 4.98 -3.39
N PRO A 717 -5.24 4.49 -2.55
CA PRO A 717 -5.31 4.84 -1.14
C PRO A 717 -4.32 4.06 -0.24
N TYR A 718 -3.39 3.27 -0.79
CA TYR A 718 -2.37 2.51 -0.04
C TYR A 718 -1.61 3.41 0.96
N ASP A 719 -1.77 3.11 2.25
CA ASP A 719 -1.28 3.85 3.41
C ASP A 719 -1.49 5.38 3.34
N ASN A 720 -2.46 5.85 2.54
CA ASN A 720 -2.66 7.27 2.28
C ASN A 720 -3.81 7.86 3.14
N PRO A 721 -3.49 8.67 4.17
CA PRO A 721 -4.45 9.10 5.18
C PRO A 721 -5.39 10.25 4.75
N LEU A 722 -5.27 10.76 3.52
CA LEU A 722 -6.05 11.90 3.04
C LEU A 722 -7.56 11.60 3.00
N GLU A 723 -8.36 12.52 3.54
CA GLU A 723 -9.82 12.38 3.63
C GLU A 723 -10.52 11.99 2.32
N THR A 724 -10.01 12.44 1.17
CA THR A 724 -10.57 12.10 -0.15
C THR A 724 -10.45 10.63 -0.53
N ASN A 725 -9.69 9.81 0.21
CA ASN A 725 -9.70 8.35 0.13
C ASN A 725 -10.85 7.71 0.95
N PHE A 726 -11.44 8.43 1.89
CA PHE A 726 -12.44 7.91 2.85
C PHE A 726 -13.85 8.45 2.58
N HIS A 727 -13.97 9.70 2.13
CA HIS A 727 -15.23 10.41 1.92
C HIS A 727 -15.90 9.97 0.62
N VAL A 728 -16.89 9.09 0.77
CA VAL A 728 -17.61 8.41 -0.32
C VAL A 728 -19.06 8.87 -0.40
N PRO A 729 -19.72 8.81 -1.57
CA PRO A 729 -21.16 8.96 -1.63
C PRO A 729 -21.87 7.83 -0.88
N LEU A 730 -23.07 8.10 -0.37
CA LEU A 730 -24.01 7.07 0.09
C LEU A 730 -25.45 7.51 -0.20
N VAL A 731 -26.17 6.71 -0.97
CA VAL A 731 -27.56 6.96 -1.40
C VAL A 731 -28.43 5.73 -1.16
N PHE A 732 -29.66 5.94 -0.66
CA PHE A 732 -30.76 4.97 -0.65
C PHE A 732 -31.87 5.46 -1.58
N ALA A 733 -31.89 4.95 -2.80
CA ALA A 733 -32.77 5.40 -3.89
C ALA A 733 -33.94 4.44 -4.15
N ASN A 734 -35.15 4.98 -4.25
CA ASN A 734 -36.38 4.27 -4.66
C ASN A 734 -37.42 5.33 -5.11
N PRO A 735 -38.20 5.13 -6.19
CA PRO A 735 -39.11 6.14 -6.73
C PRO A 735 -40.24 6.60 -5.81
N ARG A 736 -40.50 5.89 -4.71
CA ARG A 736 -41.54 6.20 -3.72
C ARG A 736 -40.99 6.81 -2.43
N LEU A 737 -39.67 6.87 -2.25
CA LEU A 737 -39.06 7.59 -1.15
C LEU A 737 -38.98 9.11 -1.44
N PRO A 738 -39.15 9.97 -0.42
CA PRO A 738 -38.96 11.40 -0.57
C PRO A 738 -37.49 11.71 -0.92
N VAL A 739 -37.25 12.79 -1.66
CA VAL A 739 -35.89 13.28 -1.94
C VAL A 739 -35.38 14.01 -0.69
N LEU A 740 -34.38 13.45 -0.02
CA LEU A 740 -33.80 14.00 1.21
C LEU A 740 -32.28 14.14 1.09
N GLN A 741 -31.76 15.24 1.59
CA GLN A 741 -30.32 15.53 1.66
C GLN A 741 -29.95 15.66 3.14
N LEU A 742 -29.10 14.77 3.66
CA LEU A 742 -28.75 14.71 5.08
C LEU A 742 -27.24 14.91 5.27
N ASN A 743 -26.86 15.73 6.25
CA ASN A 743 -25.46 16.04 6.57
C ASN A 743 -24.95 15.34 7.85
N ALA A 744 -25.70 14.37 8.36
CA ALA A 744 -25.30 13.57 9.51
C ALA A 744 -24.07 12.72 9.17
N SER A 745 -23.12 12.63 10.09
CA SER A 745 -21.90 11.83 9.92
C SER A 745 -22.25 10.34 9.96
N VAL A 746 -21.89 9.58 8.92
CA VAL A 746 -22.22 8.15 8.80
C VAL A 746 -21.09 7.31 8.20
N THR A 747 -21.09 6.00 8.46
CA THR A 747 -20.18 5.03 7.81
C THR A 747 -20.94 3.92 7.07
N SER A 748 -20.25 3.18 6.19
CA SER A 748 -20.82 2.03 5.47
C SER A 748 -21.42 0.94 6.37
N ILE A 749 -20.98 0.80 7.63
CA ILE A 749 -21.55 -0.20 8.57
C ILE A 749 -23.04 0.05 8.85
N GLN A 750 -23.51 1.30 8.67
CA GLN A 750 -24.90 1.70 8.86
C GLN A 750 -25.82 1.26 7.72
N ILE A 751 -25.28 0.68 6.63
CA ILE A 751 -26.05 0.30 5.45
C ILE A 751 -26.97 -0.89 5.75
N LEU A 752 -26.42 -1.99 6.28
CA LEU A 752 -27.19 -3.17 6.65
C LEU A 752 -28.36 -2.85 7.61
N PRO A 753 -28.16 -2.22 8.79
CA PRO A 753 -29.26 -1.92 9.71
C PRO A 753 -30.28 -0.95 9.11
N THR A 754 -29.87 0.00 8.26
CA THR A 754 -30.82 0.87 7.54
C THR A 754 -31.69 0.09 6.55
N ILE A 755 -31.14 -0.91 5.83
CA ILE A 755 -31.92 -1.79 4.93
C ILE A 755 -32.94 -2.62 5.75
N LEU A 756 -32.52 -3.19 6.87
CA LEU A 756 -33.40 -3.98 7.74
C LEU A 756 -34.58 -3.15 8.29
N ASP A 757 -34.27 -1.94 8.76
CA ASP A 757 -35.24 -0.98 9.28
C ASP A 757 -36.21 -0.48 8.19
N LEU A 758 -35.73 -0.25 6.95
CA LEU A 758 -36.57 0.00 5.78
C LEU A 758 -37.51 -1.18 5.48
N LEU A 759 -37.00 -2.42 5.46
CA LEU A 759 -37.81 -3.62 5.19
C LEU A 759 -38.91 -3.81 6.25
N LYS A 760 -38.58 -3.58 7.53
CA LYS A 760 -39.50 -3.62 8.68
C LYS A 760 -40.60 -2.57 8.56
N HIS A 761 -40.26 -1.30 8.32
CA HIS A 761 -41.23 -0.20 8.36
C HIS A 761 -41.98 0.06 7.04
N SER A 762 -41.49 -0.43 5.89
CA SER A 762 -42.23 -0.41 4.62
C SER A 762 -43.35 -1.46 4.52
N GLY A 763 -43.42 -2.39 5.48
CA GLY A 763 -44.26 -3.58 5.34
C GLY A 763 -43.86 -4.41 4.11
N SER A 764 -42.55 -4.67 3.99
CA SER A 764 -41.95 -5.53 2.95
C SER A 764 -41.43 -6.86 3.54
N LEU A 765 -41.88 -7.20 4.76
CA LEU A 765 -41.64 -8.46 5.47
C LEU A 765 -42.96 -9.04 5.95
N ASP A 766 -43.04 -10.37 6.04
CA ASP A 766 -44.15 -11.05 6.72
C ASP A 766 -44.05 -10.90 8.25
N GLN A 767 -45.02 -11.45 8.98
CA GLN A 767 -45.03 -11.38 10.44
C GLN A 767 -43.80 -12.04 11.09
N LYS A 768 -43.28 -13.14 10.52
CA LYS A 768 -42.09 -13.83 11.06
C LYS A 768 -40.82 -13.03 10.79
N GLY A 769 -40.64 -12.53 9.57
CA GLY A 769 -39.49 -11.73 9.21
C GLY A 769 -39.44 -10.40 9.93
N SER A 770 -40.59 -9.74 10.10
CA SER A 770 -40.68 -8.53 10.92
C SER A 770 -40.32 -8.77 12.40
N ARG A 771 -40.57 -9.99 12.93
CA ARG A 771 -40.10 -10.39 14.26
C ARG A 771 -38.58 -10.60 14.27
N ALA A 772 -38.07 -11.47 13.40
CA ALA A 772 -36.65 -11.79 13.34
C ALA A 772 -35.78 -10.53 13.13
N VAL A 773 -36.20 -9.63 12.24
CA VAL A 773 -35.53 -8.33 12.02
C VAL A 773 -35.64 -7.41 13.25
N SER A 774 -36.69 -7.49 14.06
CA SER A 774 -36.78 -6.72 15.30
C SER A 774 -35.82 -7.20 16.39
N ASP A 775 -35.47 -8.49 16.40
CA ASP A 775 -34.51 -9.07 17.33
C ASP A 775 -33.05 -8.91 16.84
N LEU A 776 -32.83 -8.92 15.51
CA LEU A 776 -31.50 -8.74 14.89
C LEU A 776 -31.05 -7.28 14.81
N LEU A 777 -31.95 -6.34 14.47
CA LEU A 777 -31.59 -4.94 14.21
C LEU A 777 -30.84 -4.25 15.38
N PRO A 778 -31.17 -4.47 16.67
CA PRO A 778 -30.43 -3.89 17.79
C PRO A 778 -29.02 -4.44 18.01
N MET A 779 -28.60 -5.51 17.32
CA MET A 779 -27.27 -6.11 17.48
C MET A 779 -26.18 -5.49 16.62
N TYR A 780 -26.54 -4.65 15.63
CA TYR A 780 -25.56 -3.99 14.77
C TYR A 780 -25.01 -2.70 15.39
N GLU A 781 -23.72 -2.45 15.18
CA GLU A 781 -23.04 -1.23 15.63
C GLU A 781 -23.62 0.04 14.97
N GLY A 782 -24.09 -0.08 13.72
CA GLY A 782 -24.53 1.04 12.92
C GLY A 782 -25.92 1.57 13.27
N GLN A 783 -26.00 2.84 13.68
CA GLN A 783 -27.26 3.59 13.78
C GLN A 783 -28.05 3.61 12.45
N SER A 784 -29.38 3.49 12.50
CA SER A 784 -30.22 3.58 11.29
C SER A 784 -30.31 5.01 10.78
N ILE A 785 -30.12 5.19 9.47
CA ILE A 785 -30.19 6.48 8.77
C ILE A 785 -31.64 6.99 8.64
N LEU A 786 -32.65 6.16 8.92
CA LEU A 786 -34.06 6.59 8.91
C LEU A 786 -34.45 7.48 10.10
N ARG A 787 -33.58 7.57 11.12
CA ARG A 787 -33.75 8.36 12.35
C ARG A 787 -32.66 9.43 12.45
N PRO A 788 -32.79 10.45 13.32
CA PRO A 788 -31.68 11.33 13.65
C PRO A 788 -30.47 10.52 14.14
N ILE A 789 -29.26 10.85 13.65
CA ILE A 789 -28.01 10.26 14.16
C ILE A 789 -27.64 10.94 15.48
N VAL A 790 -27.46 10.14 16.53
CA VAL A 790 -26.99 10.58 17.84
C VAL A 790 -25.47 10.67 17.80
N THR A 791 -24.92 11.87 18.00
CA THR A 791 -23.48 12.14 17.80
C THR A 791 -22.62 11.91 19.05
N HIS A 792 -23.25 11.75 20.22
CA HIS A 792 -22.62 11.48 21.52
C HIS A 792 -23.70 11.07 22.54
N ASN A 793 -23.28 10.42 23.62
CA ASN A 793 -24.07 10.21 24.83
C ASN A 793 -23.30 10.78 26.06
N ASP A 794 -23.75 10.49 27.28
CA ASP A 794 -23.12 10.98 28.53
C ASP A 794 -21.71 10.41 28.81
N GLN A 795 -21.25 9.43 28.03
CA GLN A 795 -19.99 8.70 28.25
C GLN A 795 -19.02 8.81 27.06
N THR A 796 -19.51 8.79 25.82
CA THR A 796 -18.69 8.77 24.60
C THR A 796 -19.31 9.58 23.46
N PRO A 797 -18.49 10.21 22.60
CA PRO A 797 -18.88 10.52 21.22
C PRO A 797 -19.29 9.25 20.45
N TRP A 798 -20.09 9.42 19.38
CA TRP A 798 -20.19 8.41 18.33
C TRP A 798 -18.90 8.46 17.50
N TYR A 799 -17.97 7.56 17.83
CA TYR A 799 -16.75 7.36 17.05
C TYR A 799 -17.04 6.57 15.78
N GLN A 800 -16.25 6.84 14.76
CA GLN A 800 -16.34 6.18 13.46
C GLN A 800 -14.93 5.81 13.03
N PHE A 801 -14.71 4.54 12.70
CA PHE A 801 -13.41 4.00 12.35
C PHE A 801 -13.33 3.70 10.86
N THR A 802 -12.11 3.55 10.36
CA THR A 802 -11.83 3.03 9.02
C THR A 802 -10.51 2.27 9.04
N VAL A 803 -10.55 1.01 8.62
CA VAL A 803 -9.34 0.19 8.40
C VAL A 803 -8.65 0.68 7.12
N MET A 804 -7.47 1.30 7.24
CA MET A 804 -6.81 1.91 6.08
C MET A 804 -6.00 0.88 5.29
N ASN A 805 -6.17 0.87 3.97
CA ASN A 805 -5.46 0.06 2.97
C ASN A 805 -3.93 0.00 3.24
N THR A 806 -3.30 -1.17 3.34
CA THR A 806 -3.81 -2.54 3.15
C THR A 806 -4.49 -3.18 4.36
N GLY A 807 -4.46 -2.52 5.53
CA GLY A 807 -5.27 -2.86 6.71
C GLY A 807 -4.47 -3.17 7.99
N GLY A 808 -3.18 -3.47 7.87
CA GLY A 808 -2.33 -3.84 9.00
C GLY A 808 -1.50 -2.70 9.62
N SER A 809 -1.42 -1.55 8.95
CA SER A 809 -0.48 -0.48 9.30
C SER A 809 -1.11 0.69 10.04
N LEU A 810 -2.30 1.15 9.61
CA LEU A 810 -2.95 2.38 10.09
C LEU A 810 -4.48 2.21 10.21
N VAL A 811 -5.06 2.84 11.23
CA VAL A 811 -6.51 3.02 11.39
C VAL A 811 -6.82 4.50 11.41
N ALA A 812 -7.79 4.96 10.63
CA ALA A 812 -8.33 6.31 10.77
C ALA A 812 -9.54 6.31 11.71
N MET A 813 -9.71 7.39 12.45
CA MET A 813 -10.90 7.62 13.25
C MET A 813 -11.32 9.09 13.27
N ARG A 814 -12.63 9.30 13.50
CA ARG A 814 -13.29 10.60 13.67
C ARG A 814 -14.42 10.46 14.69
N ALA A 815 -14.96 11.58 15.16
CA ALA A 815 -16.12 11.60 16.04
C ALA A 815 -17.25 12.42 15.40
N ALA A 816 -18.48 11.93 15.41
CA ALA A 816 -19.62 12.56 14.74
C ALA A 816 -20.03 13.94 15.32
N ASN A 817 -19.45 14.35 16.45
CA ASN A 817 -19.64 15.64 17.09
C ASN A 817 -18.47 16.63 16.88
N ALA A 818 -17.39 16.25 16.17
CA ALA A 818 -16.18 17.06 16.02
C ALA A 818 -15.67 17.11 14.57
N PRO A 819 -15.01 18.20 14.13
CA PRO A 819 -14.40 18.32 12.79
C PRO A 819 -12.99 17.67 12.72
N TYR A 820 -12.64 16.84 13.70
CA TYR A 820 -11.29 16.32 13.91
C TYR A 820 -11.14 14.90 13.37
N ARG A 821 -9.99 14.63 12.74
CA ARG A 821 -9.53 13.29 12.38
C ARG A 821 -8.25 12.97 13.13
N LEU A 822 -8.13 11.71 13.54
CA LEU A 822 -6.91 11.12 14.06
C LEU A 822 -6.61 9.86 13.25
N VAL A 823 -5.41 9.75 12.67
CA VAL A 823 -4.92 8.51 12.09
C VAL A 823 -3.87 7.93 13.03
N VAL A 824 -3.99 6.63 13.26
CA VAL A 824 -3.43 5.92 14.41
C VAL A 824 -2.53 4.78 13.93
N PRO A 825 -1.23 4.79 14.25
CA PRO A 825 -0.28 3.79 13.81
C PRO A 825 -0.38 2.49 14.62
N LEU A 826 -0.54 1.38 13.90
CA LEU A 826 -0.49 0.03 14.44
C LEU A 826 0.95 -0.51 14.47
N VAL A 827 1.76 -0.11 13.49
CA VAL A 827 3.17 -0.50 13.35
C VAL A 827 4.11 0.70 13.58
N PRO A 828 5.31 0.51 14.15
CA PRO A 828 6.22 1.62 14.50
C PRO A 828 6.88 2.33 13.30
N GLU A 829 6.66 1.82 12.07
CA GLU A 829 7.09 2.39 10.80
C GLU A 829 6.29 3.64 10.36
N VAL A 830 5.11 3.89 10.93
CA VAL A 830 4.18 4.95 10.48
C VAL A 830 3.77 5.87 11.62
N GLU A 831 3.38 7.12 11.30
CA GLU A 831 3.15 8.17 12.28
C GLU A 831 1.67 8.35 12.68
N PHE A 832 1.45 8.89 13.89
CA PHE A 832 0.18 9.54 14.19
C PHE A 832 0.03 10.80 13.34
N ARG A 833 -1.19 11.04 12.86
CA ARG A 833 -1.57 12.23 12.09
C ARG A 833 -2.86 12.82 12.68
N PHE A 834 -2.85 14.11 13.00
CA PHE A 834 -4.03 14.87 13.41
C PHE A 834 -4.35 15.98 12.42
N THR A 835 -5.64 16.20 12.15
CA THR A 835 -6.16 17.22 11.24
C THR A 835 -7.49 17.81 11.74
N ASP A 836 -7.66 19.12 11.53
CA ASP A 836 -8.90 19.88 11.80
C ASP A 836 -9.52 20.31 10.47
N LEU A 837 -10.52 19.55 10.00
CA LEU A 837 -11.18 19.76 8.72
C LEU A 837 -11.94 21.10 8.63
N SER A 838 -12.21 21.75 9.77
CA SER A 838 -12.84 23.08 9.76
C SER A 838 -11.87 24.19 9.38
N ARG A 839 -10.56 23.96 9.56
CA ARG A 839 -9.46 24.88 9.19
C ARG A 839 -8.78 24.46 7.89
N ASP A 840 -8.59 23.16 7.70
CA ASP A 840 -7.86 22.56 6.58
C ASP A 840 -8.66 21.40 5.94
N PRO A 841 -9.70 21.71 5.14
CA PRO A 841 -10.59 20.69 4.55
C PRO A 841 -9.93 19.83 3.46
N GLN A 842 -8.63 19.99 3.22
CA GLN A 842 -7.84 19.24 2.24
C GLN A 842 -6.57 18.65 2.87
N GLU A 843 -6.43 18.74 4.20
CA GLU A 843 -5.39 18.14 5.02
C GLU A 843 -3.94 18.37 4.50
N VAL A 844 -3.68 19.60 4.05
CA VAL A 844 -2.40 20.10 3.51
C VAL A 844 -1.38 20.39 4.62
N HIS A 845 -1.84 20.67 5.84
CA HIS A 845 -1.03 21.05 7.00
C HIS A 845 -1.32 20.16 8.22
N PRO A 846 -1.16 18.83 8.11
CA PRO A 846 -1.41 17.89 9.21
C PRO A 846 -0.33 17.99 10.30
N ILE A 847 -0.74 17.80 11.56
CA ILE A 847 0.18 17.62 12.67
C ILE A 847 0.59 16.14 12.71
N LYS A 848 1.88 15.84 12.45
CA LYS A 848 2.43 14.48 12.40
C LYS A 848 3.44 14.23 13.53
N ALA A 849 3.40 13.04 14.14
CA ALA A 849 4.45 12.57 15.07
C ALA A 849 4.45 11.04 15.25
N PHE A 850 5.64 10.46 15.41
CA PHE A 850 5.81 9.03 15.75
C PHE A 850 5.47 8.66 17.22
N ASP A 851 5.26 9.65 18.08
CA ASP A 851 5.06 9.47 19.52
C ASP A 851 3.78 10.21 19.95
N PHE A 852 2.92 9.52 20.69
CA PHE A 852 1.60 10.02 21.04
C PHE A 852 1.66 11.29 21.90
N GLU A 853 2.53 11.33 22.90
CA GLU A 853 2.65 12.51 23.78
C GLU A 853 3.29 13.70 23.05
N SER A 854 4.13 13.44 22.04
CA SER A 854 4.65 14.46 21.13
C SER A 854 3.59 15.01 20.18
N LEU A 855 2.67 14.16 19.67
CA LEU A 855 1.49 14.58 18.93
C LEU A 855 0.58 15.45 19.81
N ARG A 856 0.17 14.92 20.97
CA ARG A 856 -0.75 15.57 21.90
C ARG A 856 -0.25 16.95 22.31
N LYS A 857 1.04 17.10 22.61
CA LYS A 857 1.69 18.40 22.90
C LYS A 857 1.71 19.36 21.70
N ALA A 858 1.82 18.86 20.46
CA ALA A 858 1.78 19.70 19.27
C ALA A 858 0.34 20.20 19.00
N VAL A 859 -0.66 19.33 19.12
CA VAL A 859 -2.08 19.69 19.04
C VAL A 859 -2.45 20.68 20.13
N GLN A 860 -2.00 20.47 21.37
CA GLN A 860 -2.21 21.38 22.50
C GLN A 860 -1.66 22.79 22.23
N ALA A 861 -0.56 22.92 21.48
CA ALA A 861 0.07 24.19 21.17
C ALA A 861 -0.61 25.00 20.05
N ASP A 862 -1.35 24.35 19.13
CA ASP A 862 -2.00 25.01 17.98
C ASP A 862 -3.54 25.08 18.09
N HIS A 863 -4.16 24.06 18.67
CA HIS A 863 -5.62 23.94 18.82
C HIS A 863 -6.11 24.11 20.27
N GLY A 864 -5.22 24.02 21.28
CA GLY A 864 -5.54 24.22 22.69
C GLY A 864 -5.88 22.93 23.46
N ASP A 865 -6.19 23.11 24.75
CA ASP A 865 -6.31 22.01 25.72
C ASP A 865 -7.48 21.06 25.38
N ASP A 866 -8.66 21.58 25.03
CA ASP A 866 -9.86 20.78 24.73
C ASP A 866 -9.63 19.83 23.54
N THR A 867 -8.94 20.30 22.48
CA THR A 867 -8.59 19.48 21.32
C THR A 867 -7.52 18.44 21.66
N ALA A 868 -6.57 18.79 22.54
CA ALA A 868 -5.57 17.84 23.03
C ALA A 868 -6.17 16.75 23.94
N GLN A 869 -7.27 17.06 24.65
CA GLN A 869 -8.07 16.09 25.39
C GLN A 869 -8.86 15.19 24.45
N TRP A 870 -9.52 15.74 23.41
CA TRP A 870 -10.18 14.92 22.38
C TRP A 870 -9.22 13.92 21.72
N VAL A 871 -7.97 14.33 21.43
CA VAL A 871 -6.93 13.44 20.87
C VAL A 871 -6.52 12.33 21.86
N HIS A 872 -6.53 12.60 23.16
CA HIS A 872 -6.32 11.57 24.20
C HIS A 872 -7.45 10.55 24.22
N ASP A 873 -8.69 11.01 24.30
CA ASP A 873 -9.85 10.14 24.48
C ASP A 873 -10.14 9.33 23.21
N ALA A 874 -9.92 9.93 22.04
CA ALA A 874 -9.92 9.24 20.75
C ALA A 874 -8.85 8.14 20.68
N ALA A 875 -7.59 8.43 21.04
CA ALA A 875 -6.52 7.43 21.00
C ALA A 875 -6.75 6.27 22.01
N GLN A 876 -7.34 6.56 23.18
CA GLN A 876 -7.76 5.53 24.12
C GLN A 876 -8.88 4.65 23.55
N ALA A 877 -9.90 5.25 22.92
CA ALA A 877 -10.98 4.53 22.24
C ALA A 877 -10.45 3.64 21.11
N ALA A 878 -9.48 4.11 20.31
CA ALA A 878 -8.82 3.30 19.27
C ALA A 878 -8.05 2.11 19.85
N GLN A 879 -7.30 2.27 20.94
CA GLN A 879 -6.59 1.14 21.57
C GLN A 879 -7.57 0.08 22.10
N TRP A 880 -8.71 0.49 22.65
CA TRP A 880 -9.77 -0.44 23.02
C TRP A 880 -10.35 -1.14 21.79
N TRP A 881 -10.78 -0.37 20.79
CA TRP A 881 -11.46 -0.87 19.59
C TRP A 881 -10.59 -1.83 18.76
N VAL A 882 -9.29 -1.54 18.55
CA VAL A 882 -8.38 -2.47 17.85
C VAL A 882 -8.24 -3.78 18.62
N THR A 883 -8.19 -3.72 19.95
CA THR A 883 -8.08 -4.91 20.80
C THR A 883 -9.36 -5.75 20.74
N ASP A 884 -10.53 -5.11 20.79
CA ASP A 884 -11.82 -5.81 20.73
C ASP A 884 -12.14 -6.33 19.32
N ASN A 885 -11.81 -5.60 18.25
CA ASN A 885 -11.91 -6.05 16.87
C ASN A 885 -11.22 -7.42 16.67
N TRP A 886 -9.96 -7.55 17.12
CA TRP A 886 -9.25 -8.83 17.09
C TRP A 886 -9.95 -9.93 17.89
N HIS A 887 -10.52 -9.62 19.06
CA HIS A 887 -11.31 -10.60 19.82
C HIS A 887 -12.57 -11.04 19.07
N ARG A 888 -13.34 -10.11 18.50
CA ARG A 888 -14.57 -10.36 17.72
C ARG A 888 -14.33 -11.35 16.57
N TYR A 889 -13.24 -11.16 15.83
CA TYR A 889 -12.85 -12.02 14.70
C TYR A 889 -12.17 -13.35 15.09
N GLU A 890 -11.99 -13.66 16.38
CA GLU A 890 -11.14 -14.76 16.86
C GLU A 890 -9.68 -14.68 16.32
N PHE A 891 -9.17 -13.46 16.13
CA PHE A 891 -7.81 -13.18 15.65
C PHE A 891 -6.83 -13.05 16.83
N ASN A 892 -5.59 -13.47 16.61
CA ASN A 892 -4.51 -13.36 17.59
C ASN A 892 -3.23 -12.85 16.92
N PRO A 893 -2.83 -11.57 17.11
CA PRO A 893 -1.65 -11.01 16.46
C PRO A 893 -0.33 -11.66 16.92
N LEU A 894 -0.30 -12.32 18.09
CA LEU A 894 0.89 -13.01 18.61
C LEU A 894 1.02 -14.45 18.13
N ALA A 895 -0.07 -15.02 17.59
CA ALA A 895 -0.12 -16.35 17.02
C ALA A 895 -1.10 -16.37 15.85
N PRO A 896 -0.80 -15.65 14.75
CA PRO A 896 -1.64 -15.67 13.56
C PRO A 896 -1.79 -17.12 13.10
N LYS A 897 -3.06 -17.54 12.89
CA LYS A 897 -3.35 -18.87 12.36
C LYS A 897 -2.60 -19.01 11.04
N LYS A 898 -1.93 -20.13 10.81
CA LYS A 898 -1.57 -20.48 9.43
C LYS A 898 -2.89 -20.65 8.68
N PRO A 899 -3.01 -20.18 7.41
CA PRO A 899 -4.23 -20.30 6.64
C PRO A 899 -4.68 -21.76 6.65
N HIS A 900 -5.87 -22.00 7.20
CA HIS A 900 -6.33 -23.35 7.49
C HIS A 900 -6.77 -24.05 6.20
N GLU A 901 -6.25 -25.25 5.95
CA GLU A 901 -6.68 -26.15 4.86
C GLU A 901 -8.07 -26.77 5.13
N SER A 902 -9.00 -26.01 5.72
CA SER A 902 -10.29 -26.49 6.25
C SER A 902 -11.51 -26.07 5.42
N TRP A 903 -11.36 -25.99 4.11
CA TRP A 903 -12.44 -26.19 3.15
C TRP A 903 -11.98 -27.23 2.12
N PRO A 904 -12.78 -28.27 1.82
CA PRO A 904 -12.43 -29.24 0.80
C PRO A 904 -12.43 -28.56 -0.57
N SER A 905 -11.28 -28.53 -1.22
CA SER A 905 -11.12 -27.98 -2.57
C SER A 905 -11.93 -28.81 -3.57
N SER A 906 -13.10 -28.32 -3.98
CA SER A 906 -13.95 -28.95 -5.01
C SER A 906 -13.41 -28.80 -6.43
N HIS A 907 -12.08 -28.84 -6.58
CA HIS A 907 -11.31 -28.69 -7.80
C HIS A 907 -10.25 -29.82 -7.95
N ASP A 908 -10.53 -31.00 -7.38
CA ASP A 908 -10.03 -32.24 -7.99
C ASP A 908 -10.74 -32.43 -9.34
N GLY A 909 -9.97 -32.35 -10.43
CA GLY A 909 -10.52 -32.13 -11.77
C GLY A 909 -10.97 -33.40 -12.51
N HIS A 910 -12.07 -33.26 -13.27
CA HIS A 910 -12.49 -34.13 -14.36
C HIS A 910 -13.13 -33.31 -15.50
#